data_AF-A0A7J2SC24-F1
#
_entry.id   AF-A0A7J2SC24-F1
#
_cell.length_a   1.000
_cell.length_b   1.000
_cell.length_c   1.000
_cell.angle_alpha   90.00
_cell.angle_beta   90.00
_cell.angle_gamma   90.00
#
_symmetry.space_group_name_H-M   'P 1'
#
loop_
_entity.id
_entity.type
_entity.pdbx_description
1 polymer ?
#
loop_
_entity_poly.entity_id
_entity_poly.type
_entity_poly.pdbx_seq_one_letter_code
_entity_poly.pdbx_strand_id
1 'polypeptide(L)'
;MKKLLLLLVVVGSLLISGIGSADFSLEKNRIKKIMLSFSQLSVKENSNYITLEIEGANSILIKKDYYVVPTCIETFTFPFGTEIKSIRCIPKNIHRRIITKELMIAPQPVPIDQTSLNRGNQMATNPTAIDTWYEYSIGTGIYGNERNVFVKIQVFPIQYHPSKNTIEWAENVEIEIKYKEPEELQTFNSEYSFIILAPSDYSDELKNLVEHKNNRGIPTKLVTLDEIYNGDYFAVQGRDDAEKIKYFIKNAIEEWGTSFVLLVGGSETFPVRKVNTVYTFVSDLYYADIYNGTGSFCSWDFNGNNKFGEYNKDGVDLYPDVYLGRLACVNESEVTTCVNKIINYEANKAYEQEWFTCLVVCGGDTLAPPLYSHSKMDEGEIVNQAIIDIMTGFSPNKIWASNGRLSGDDPSGVEEINNALNAGCGFVDFSGEGNTFGWATHPHNDSDTWLPTPSPGGYFKSNVPNLTNGDKLPIIVIGACKTHEFDEDSDCFGWAFLKNPNGGGIASFGTTTYAVDDYDMAPNTLTSKFEVSMFKAYKQEGAITIGEMWSKAIAIYIYPEMDRWDFLTLEEWQPFGDPSLAIAEQSQPPEKPETPQGPKLGKVNKEYIYTTSTTDPDGDKIYYMFDWGDGTYSGWIGPYASGDTAEVGHKWSKWGSYEIRAKAKDEHGMQSEWSDPLPMIMPKIFSFDIWHILEIINEWFEQIIGRNILPRLYL
;
A
#
# COMPACT_ATOMS: atom_id res chain seq x y z
N MET A 1 -19.04 -7.18 15.93
CA MET A 1 -18.54 -6.32 17.04
C MET A 1 -18.10 -7.17 18.25
N LYS A 2 -16.80 -7.47 18.34
CA LYS A 2 -16.04 -7.71 19.57
C LYS A 2 -14.63 -7.18 19.28
N LYS A 3 -14.18 -6.22 20.08
CA LYS A 3 -12.90 -5.50 19.91
C LYS A 3 -11.74 -6.44 20.23
N LEU A 4 -10.81 -6.58 19.30
CA LEU A 4 -9.52 -7.27 19.44
C LEU A 4 -8.53 -6.28 20.05
N LEU A 5 -7.86 -6.65 21.15
CA LEU A 5 -6.82 -5.86 21.79
C LEU A 5 -5.47 -6.51 21.42
N LEU A 6 -4.73 -5.91 20.47
CA LEU A 6 -3.37 -6.33 20.12
C LEU A 6 -2.39 -5.71 21.13
N LEU A 7 -1.67 -6.55 21.85
CA LEU A 7 -0.71 -6.11 22.88
C LEU A 7 0.69 -6.14 22.28
N LEU A 8 1.15 -5.00 21.76
CA LEU A 8 2.49 -4.81 21.20
C LEU A 8 3.52 -4.68 22.34
N VAL A 9 4.43 -5.64 22.46
CA VAL A 9 5.60 -5.54 23.34
C VAL A 9 6.85 -5.38 22.47
N VAL A 10 7.39 -4.16 22.42
CA VAL A 10 8.66 -3.85 21.74
C VAL A 10 9.81 -4.03 22.74
N VAL A 11 10.71 -4.99 22.49
CA VAL A 11 11.95 -5.14 23.27
C VAL A 11 13.15 -4.89 22.35
N GLY A 12 13.74 -3.70 22.45
CA GLY A 12 14.99 -3.36 21.78
C GLY A 12 16.21 -3.76 22.62
N SER A 13 16.88 -4.86 22.31
CA SER A 13 18.11 -5.26 23.01
C SER A 13 19.37 -4.92 22.20
N LEU A 14 20.13 -3.90 22.66
CA LEU A 14 21.45 -3.52 22.17
C LEU A 14 22.54 -4.36 22.88
N LEU A 15 23.16 -5.31 22.17
CA LEU A 15 24.36 -6.05 22.60
C LEU A 15 25.61 -5.43 21.96
N ILE A 16 26.50 -4.85 22.78
CA ILE A 16 27.82 -4.37 22.38
C ILE A 16 28.86 -5.16 23.17
N SER A 17 29.72 -5.92 22.50
CA SER A 17 30.96 -6.45 23.08
C SER A 17 32.15 -5.62 22.55
N GLY A 18 32.75 -4.76 23.40
CA GLY A 18 34.05 -4.12 23.15
C GLY A 18 35.19 -5.01 23.68
N ILE A 19 36.44 -4.96 23.17
CA ILE A 19 37.49 -3.91 23.25
C ILE A 19 38.53 -4.23 22.13
N GLY A 20 39.24 -3.33 21.41
CA GLY A 20 39.41 -1.88 21.47
C GLY A 20 40.35 -1.35 20.34
N SER A 21 40.47 -0.01 20.29
CA SER A 21 41.44 0.85 19.59
C SER A 21 41.72 0.66 18.08
N ALA A 22 40.91 1.32 17.26
CA ALA A 22 41.27 2.16 16.11
C ALA A 22 39.98 2.89 15.68
N ASP A 23 40.06 4.14 15.22
CA ASP A 23 38.90 4.84 14.63
C ASP A 23 38.35 4.03 13.45
N PHE A 24 37.26 3.32 13.72
CA PHE A 24 36.40 2.68 12.73
C PHE A 24 35.01 3.24 13.00
N SER A 25 34.37 3.80 11.98
CA SER A 25 32.94 4.02 11.96
C SER A 25 32.26 2.67 12.18
N LEU A 26 31.87 2.38 13.43
CA LEU A 26 31.11 1.18 13.75
C LEU A 26 29.72 1.34 13.13
N GLU A 27 29.51 0.66 11.99
CA GLU A 27 28.20 0.49 11.34
C GLU A 27 27.16 0.04 12.38
N LYS A 28 26.20 0.92 12.72
CA LYS A 28 25.16 0.60 13.69
C LYS A 28 24.01 -0.17 13.02
N ASN A 29 24.16 -1.49 12.89
CA ASN A 29 23.04 -2.37 12.55
C ASN A 29 21.94 -2.26 13.63
N ARG A 30 20.70 -2.00 13.21
CA ARG A 30 19.50 -1.92 14.06
C ARG A 30 18.70 -3.23 14.02
N ILE A 31 17.87 -3.46 15.03
CA ILE A 31 17.01 -4.64 15.13
C ILE A 31 15.59 -4.22 15.52
N LYS A 32 14.60 -4.60 14.71
CA LYS A 32 13.17 -4.47 15.01
C LYS A 32 12.60 -5.84 15.38
N LYS A 33 11.81 -5.92 16.46
CA LYS A 33 11.17 -7.15 16.93
C LYS A 33 9.67 -6.94 17.16
N ILE A 34 8.86 -7.91 16.77
CA ILE A 34 7.42 -7.98 17.06
C ILE A 34 7.02 -9.42 17.38
N MET A 35 6.01 -9.60 18.21
CA MET A 35 5.39 -10.88 18.51
C MET A 35 4.01 -10.93 17.87
N LEU A 36 3.78 -11.91 17.00
CA LEU A 36 2.44 -12.27 16.56
C LEU A 36 1.91 -13.37 17.46
N SER A 37 0.62 -13.32 17.79
CA SER A 37 -0.05 -14.30 18.64
C SER A 37 -1.26 -14.88 17.92
N PHE A 38 -1.38 -16.19 17.96
CA PHE A 38 -2.41 -16.98 17.32
C PHE A 38 -3.10 -17.87 18.35
N SER A 39 -4.42 -17.98 18.25
CA SER A 39 -5.17 -18.80 19.19
C SER A 39 -6.39 -19.46 18.53
N GLN A 40 -7.05 -20.37 19.27
CA GLN A 40 -8.32 -20.97 18.87
C GLN A 40 -8.35 -21.55 17.44
N LEU A 41 -7.46 -22.51 17.13
CA LEU A 41 -7.53 -23.24 15.86
C LEU A 41 -8.87 -23.98 15.73
N SER A 42 -9.62 -23.63 14.69
CA SER A 42 -10.87 -24.28 14.29
C SER A 42 -10.65 -25.10 13.02
N VAL A 43 -11.17 -26.32 13.01
CA VAL A 43 -11.13 -27.23 11.85
C VAL A 43 -12.56 -27.50 11.43
N LYS A 44 -12.93 -27.04 10.24
CA LYS A 44 -14.26 -27.27 9.66
C LYS A 44 -14.19 -28.43 8.67
N GLU A 45 -15.00 -29.45 8.90
CA GLU A 45 -15.11 -30.60 7.98
C GLU A 45 -16.14 -30.32 6.89
N ASN A 46 -15.71 -30.37 5.63
CA ASN A 46 -16.57 -30.41 4.46
C ASN A 46 -16.68 -31.86 3.95
N SER A 47 -17.49 -32.08 2.90
CA SER A 47 -17.73 -33.43 2.35
C SER A 47 -16.41 -34.16 2.02
N ASN A 48 -15.48 -33.49 1.34
CA ASN A 48 -14.25 -34.10 0.82
C ASN A 48 -12.94 -33.55 1.40
N TYR A 49 -12.96 -32.39 2.07
CA TYR A 49 -11.76 -31.69 2.57
C TYR A 49 -12.04 -31.02 3.92
N ILE A 50 -11.00 -30.48 4.55
CA ILE A 50 -11.12 -29.56 5.70
C ILE A 50 -10.70 -28.14 5.34
N THR A 51 -11.28 -27.16 6.02
CA THR A 51 -10.79 -25.78 6.05
C THR A 51 -10.35 -25.41 7.46
N LEU A 52 -9.37 -24.52 7.54
CA LEU A 52 -8.75 -24.10 8.79
C LEU A 52 -9.02 -22.62 9.04
N GLU A 53 -9.33 -22.30 10.29
CA GLU A 53 -9.43 -20.91 10.77
C GLU A 53 -8.61 -20.81 12.05
N ILE A 54 -7.87 -19.71 12.23
CA ILE A 54 -7.10 -19.45 13.45
C ILE A 54 -7.23 -17.97 13.79
N GLU A 55 -7.54 -17.68 15.07
CA GLU A 55 -7.62 -16.30 15.55
C GLU A 55 -6.23 -15.66 15.50
N GLY A 56 -6.15 -14.43 14.99
CA GLY A 56 -4.89 -13.72 14.77
C GLY A 56 -4.37 -13.76 13.32
N ALA A 57 -4.96 -14.60 12.46
CA ALA A 57 -4.74 -14.51 11.01
C ALA A 57 -5.50 -13.31 10.43
N ASN A 58 -4.87 -12.57 9.52
CA ASN A 58 -5.45 -11.41 8.82
C ASN A 58 -5.53 -11.61 7.30
N SER A 59 -5.05 -12.76 6.80
CA SER A 59 -4.99 -13.11 5.39
C SER A 59 -5.18 -14.62 5.21
N ILE A 60 -5.28 -15.04 3.96
CA ILE A 60 -5.42 -16.43 3.54
C ILE A 60 -4.56 -16.64 2.31
N LEU A 61 -3.79 -17.73 2.28
CA LEU A 61 -3.05 -18.12 1.09
C LEU A 61 -4.02 -18.79 0.11
N ILE A 62 -4.30 -18.12 -1.01
CA ILE A 62 -5.04 -18.67 -2.14
C ILE A 62 -4.14 -18.50 -3.37
N LYS A 63 -3.37 -19.55 -3.67
CA LYS A 63 -2.37 -19.56 -4.74
C LYS A 63 -2.43 -20.88 -5.49
N LYS A 64 -2.40 -20.81 -6.82
CA LYS A 64 -2.46 -22.00 -7.68
C LYS A 64 -1.45 -23.06 -7.25
N ASP A 65 -1.91 -24.31 -7.17
CA ASP A 65 -1.12 -25.49 -6.79
C ASP A 65 -0.67 -25.52 -5.30
N TYR A 66 -1.27 -24.70 -4.43
CA TYR A 66 -1.06 -24.73 -2.97
C TYR A 66 -2.32 -25.19 -2.22
N TYR A 67 -2.15 -25.54 -0.95
CA TYR A 67 -3.28 -25.69 -0.02
C TYR A 67 -3.74 -24.34 0.51
N VAL A 68 -5.05 -24.21 0.72
CA VAL A 68 -5.64 -23.02 1.32
C VAL A 68 -5.38 -23.03 2.82
N VAL A 69 -4.61 -22.05 3.31
CA VAL A 69 -4.23 -21.93 4.72
C VAL A 69 -4.38 -20.49 5.22
N PRO A 70 -4.83 -20.28 6.47
CA PRO A 70 -4.85 -18.94 7.06
C PRO A 70 -3.42 -18.45 7.29
N THR A 71 -3.17 -17.18 6.98
CA THR A 71 -1.86 -16.53 7.10
C THR A 71 -1.98 -15.18 7.80
N CYS A 72 -0.84 -14.61 8.17
CA CYS A 72 -0.77 -13.24 8.66
C CYS A 72 0.27 -12.48 7.85
N ILE A 73 -0.11 -11.36 7.24
CA ILE A 73 0.80 -10.49 6.51
C ILE A 73 1.02 -9.23 7.34
N GLU A 74 2.29 -8.95 7.63
CA GLU A 74 2.74 -7.72 8.28
C GLU A 74 3.59 -6.91 7.31
N THR A 75 3.36 -5.61 7.25
CA THR A 75 4.14 -4.68 6.41
C THR A 75 4.93 -3.75 7.32
N PHE A 76 6.24 -3.69 7.10
CA PHE A 76 7.13 -2.77 7.81
C PHE A 76 7.70 -1.76 6.83
N THR A 77 7.58 -0.48 7.18
CA THR A 77 8.09 0.63 6.38
C THR A 77 9.39 1.16 6.99
N PHE A 78 10.40 1.34 6.16
CA PHE A 78 11.69 1.93 6.53
C PHE A 78 12.04 3.08 5.58
N PRO A 79 12.86 4.06 6.00
CA PRO A 79 13.31 5.13 5.11
C PRO A 79 13.95 4.59 3.83
N PHE A 80 13.74 5.27 2.70
CA PHE A 80 14.40 4.96 1.43
C PHE A 80 15.92 4.76 1.60
N GLY A 81 16.48 3.76 0.91
CA GLY A 81 17.90 3.40 1.03
C GLY A 81 18.26 2.53 2.25
N THR A 82 17.28 2.14 3.08
CA THR A 82 17.52 1.20 4.17
C THR A 82 17.89 -0.19 3.64
N GLU A 83 19.01 -0.73 4.10
CA GLU A 83 19.47 -2.06 3.76
C GLU A 83 18.97 -3.10 4.78
N ILE A 84 18.17 -4.06 4.34
CA ILE A 84 17.70 -5.17 5.17
C ILE A 84 18.77 -6.26 5.21
N LYS A 85 19.36 -6.49 6.39
CA LYS A 85 20.47 -7.43 6.58
C LYS A 85 19.98 -8.86 6.81
N SER A 86 18.87 -9.05 7.52
CA SER A 86 18.24 -10.37 7.71
C SER A 86 16.84 -10.25 8.30
N ILE A 87 15.97 -11.20 7.96
CA ILE A 87 14.65 -11.38 8.54
C ILE A 87 14.56 -12.80 9.10
N ARG A 88 14.08 -12.95 10.33
CA ARG A 88 13.86 -14.24 10.99
C ARG A 88 12.50 -14.26 11.66
N CYS A 89 11.73 -15.32 11.44
CA CYS A 89 10.52 -15.61 12.21
C CYS A 89 10.74 -16.86 13.06
N ILE A 90 10.51 -16.73 14.37
CA ILE A 90 10.78 -17.77 15.36
C ILE A 90 9.44 -18.22 15.95
N PRO A 91 8.86 -19.36 15.49
CA PRO A 91 7.65 -19.91 16.07
C PRO A 91 7.89 -20.41 17.50
N LYS A 92 6.90 -20.25 18.36
CA LYS A 92 6.91 -20.64 19.77
C LYS A 92 5.61 -21.37 20.12
N ASN A 93 5.69 -22.26 21.09
CA ASN A 93 4.57 -23.11 21.55
C ASN A 93 3.88 -23.83 20.38
N ILE A 94 4.65 -24.65 19.66
CA ILE A 94 4.14 -25.41 18.53
C ILE A 94 3.35 -26.60 19.03
N HIS A 95 2.12 -26.72 18.53
CA HIS A 95 1.24 -27.85 18.74
C HIS A 95 1.14 -28.70 17.48
N ARG A 96 0.68 -29.94 17.64
CA ARG A 96 0.51 -30.89 16.53
C ARG A 96 -0.81 -31.61 16.63
N ARG A 97 -1.45 -31.83 15.48
CA ARG A 97 -2.68 -32.62 15.35
C ARG A 97 -2.68 -33.46 14.07
N ILE A 98 -3.12 -34.72 14.19
CA ILE A 98 -3.44 -35.57 13.04
C ILE A 98 -4.84 -35.20 12.54
N ILE A 99 -4.98 -35.05 11.23
CA ILE A 99 -6.26 -34.77 10.56
C ILE A 99 -6.75 -36.01 9.79
N THR A 100 -8.05 -36.07 9.56
CA THR A 100 -8.74 -37.24 8.96
C THR A 100 -9.02 -37.08 7.47
N LYS A 101 -8.99 -35.85 6.95
CA LYS A 101 -9.11 -35.49 5.53
C LYS A 101 -8.06 -34.45 5.18
N GLU A 102 -7.73 -34.32 3.90
CA GLU A 102 -6.80 -33.30 3.42
C GLU A 102 -7.39 -31.89 3.47
N LEU A 103 -6.52 -30.88 3.48
CA LEU A 103 -6.92 -29.48 3.33
C LEU A 103 -7.47 -29.21 1.93
N MET A 104 -8.27 -28.15 1.82
CA MET A 104 -8.69 -27.62 0.53
C MET A 104 -7.48 -27.23 -0.32
N ILE A 105 -7.47 -27.67 -1.57
CA ILE A 105 -6.51 -27.24 -2.58
C ILE A 105 -7.06 -25.95 -3.20
N ALA A 106 -6.20 -24.94 -3.38
CA ALA A 106 -6.58 -23.71 -4.04
C ALA A 106 -7.08 -23.99 -5.47
N PRO A 107 -8.19 -23.37 -5.90
CA PRO A 107 -8.67 -23.55 -7.27
C PRO A 107 -7.74 -22.92 -8.30
N GLN A 108 -8.07 -23.11 -9.58
CA GLN A 108 -7.28 -22.58 -10.70
C GLN A 108 -7.88 -21.24 -11.13
N PRO A 109 -7.07 -20.18 -11.27
CA PRO A 109 -7.53 -18.91 -11.82
C PRO A 109 -8.05 -19.07 -13.25
N VAL A 110 -9.13 -18.37 -13.60
CA VAL A 110 -9.67 -18.37 -14.96
C VAL A 110 -9.98 -16.94 -15.40
N PRO A 111 -9.71 -16.60 -16.68
CA PRO A 111 -10.13 -15.32 -17.22
C PRO A 111 -11.64 -15.13 -17.10
N ILE A 112 -12.07 -13.90 -16.80
CA ILE A 112 -13.46 -13.47 -16.79
C ILE A 112 -13.90 -13.22 -18.25
N ASP A 113 -13.78 -14.26 -19.09
CA ASP A 113 -14.13 -14.24 -20.51
C ASP A 113 -14.77 -15.56 -20.96
N GLN A 114 -15.74 -15.47 -21.87
CA GLN A 114 -16.54 -16.62 -22.33
C GLN A 114 -15.73 -17.65 -23.14
N THR A 115 -14.48 -17.38 -23.51
CA THR A 115 -13.70 -18.24 -24.41
C THR A 115 -12.93 -19.36 -23.69
N SER A 116 -12.86 -19.30 -22.36
CA SER A 116 -12.04 -20.20 -21.52
C SER A 116 -12.73 -21.50 -21.06
N LEU A 117 -13.79 -21.93 -21.78
CA LEU A 117 -14.73 -23.04 -21.49
C LEU A 117 -14.15 -24.45 -21.22
N ASN A 118 -12.83 -24.67 -21.32
CA ASN A 118 -12.21 -26.00 -21.17
C ASN A 118 -11.03 -26.08 -20.19
N ARG A 119 -10.72 -25.02 -19.42
CA ARG A 119 -9.53 -24.98 -18.54
C ARG A 119 -9.80 -25.07 -17.04
N GLY A 120 -11.05 -24.93 -16.59
CA GLY A 120 -11.42 -24.83 -15.17
C GLY A 120 -11.31 -26.12 -14.33
N ASN A 121 -10.72 -27.22 -14.82
CA ASN A 121 -10.88 -28.54 -14.18
C ASN A 121 -9.61 -29.33 -13.88
N GLN A 122 -8.43 -28.71 -13.92
CA GLN A 122 -7.22 -29.39 -13.42
C GLN A 122 -6.90 -28.90 -12.01
N MET A 123 -7.56 -29.49 -11.00
CA MET A 123 -7.04 -29.42 -9.64
C MET A 123 -5.60 -29.94 -9.65
N ALA A 124 -4.72 -29.27 -8.90
CA ALA A 124 -3.32 -29.65 -8.82
C ALA A 124 -3.18 -31.13 -8.49
N THR A 125 -2.41 -31.87 -9.30
CA THR A 125 -2.20 -33.31 -9.05
C THR A 125 -1.25 -33.57 -7.89
N ASN A 126 -0.44 -32.57 -7.50
CA ASN A 126 0.49 -32.59 -6.36
C ASN A 126 0.63 -31.17 -5.78
N PRO A 127 -0.29 -30.73 -4.91
CA PRO A 127 -0.19 -29.42 -4.26
C PRO A 127 1.06 -29.29 -3.37
N THR A 128 1.66 -28.10 -3.35
CA THR A 128 2.83 -27.77 -2.54
C THR A 128 2.47 -27.76 -1.05
N ALA A 129 3.27 -28.46 -0.24
CA ALA A 129 3.12 -28.46 1.21
C ALA A 129 3.52 -27.10 1.83
N ILE A 130 2.92 -26.76 2.96
CA ILE A 130 3.28 -25.55 3.71
C ILE A 130 4.26 -25.96 4.82
N ASP A 131 5.56 -25.92 4.52
CA ASP A 131 6.63 -26.36 5.42
C ASP A 131 7.61 -25.25 5.86
N THR A 132 7.36 -24.01 5.43
CA THR A 132 7.99 -22.80 5.99
C THR A 132 7.07 -22.13 7.01
N TRP A 133 7.65 -21.38 7.94
CA TRP A 133 6.90 -20.55 8.90
C TRP A 133 6.66 -19.13 8.39
N TYR A 134 7.43 -18.71 7.39
CA TYR A 134 7.29 -17.40 6.80
C TYR A 134 7.91 -17.31 5.42
N GLU A 135 7.44 -16.33 4.66
CA GLU A 135 8.06 -15.79 3.45
C GLU A 135 8.15 -14.27 3.60
N TYR A 136 9.02 -13.63 2.81
CA TYR A 136 9.11 -12.18 2.81
C TYR A 136 9.46 -11.63 1.44
N SER A 137 9.04 -10.39 1.19
CA SER A 137 9.48 -9.60 0.04
C SER A 137 9.92 -8.21 0.49
N ILE A 138 10.80 -7.61 -0.29
CA ILE A 138 11.31 -6.25 -0.07
C ILE A 138 11.07 -5.48 -1.37
N GLY A 139 10.41 -4.34 -1.28
CA GLY A 139 10.16 -3.44 -2.41
C GLY A 139 10.31 -1.98 -1.99
N THR A 140 10.31 -1.08 -2.95
CA THR A 140 10.46 0.35 -2.71
C THR A 140 9.35 1.13 -3.37
N GLY A 141 8.74 2.07 -2.67
CA GLY A 141 7.69 2.90 -3.26
C GLY A 141 7.30 4.10 -2.41
N ILE A 142 6.38 4.90 -2.92
CA ILE A 142 5.85 6.09 -2.26
C ILE A 142 4.77 5.73 -1.24
N TYR A 143 4.83 6.35 -0.06
CA TYR A 143 3.79 6.33 0.96
C TYR A 143 3.70 7.70 1.64
N GLY A 144 2.54 8.35 1.54
CA GLY A 144 2.42 9.77 1.83
C GLY A 144 3.34 10.58 0.92
N ASN A 145 4.17 11.45 1.49
CA ASN A 145 5.09 12.30 0.72
C ASN A 145 6.51 11.74 0.63
N GLU A 146 6.74 10.50 1.11
CA GLU A 146 8.07 9.92 1.23
C GLU A 146 8.16 8.60 0.47
N ARG A 147 9.34 8.33 -0.11
CA ARG A 147 9.68 6.99 -0.60
C ARG A 147 10.22 6.15 0.54
N ASN A 148 9.85 4.88 0.54
CA ASN A 148 10.11 3.97 1.62
C ASN A 148 10.50 2.60 1.10
N VAL A 149 11.30 1.88 1.89
CA VAL A 149 11.51 0.45 1.73
C VAL A 149 10.40 -0.27 2.49
N PHE A 150 9.58 -1.05 1.76
CA PHE A 150 8.57 -1.93 2.31
C PHE A 150 9.15 -3.32 2.52
N VAL A 151 8.97 -3.87 3.71
CA VAL A 151 9.26 -5.26 4.02
C VAL A 151 7.94 -5.94 4.35
N LYS A 152 7.48 -6.81 3.45
CA LYS A 152 6.29 -7.65 3.69
C LYS A 152 6.72 -9.00 4.20
N ILE A 153 6.14 -9.42 5.33
CA ILE A 153 6.40 -10.72 5.93
C ILE A 153 5.07 -11.44 6.04
N GLN A 154 4.94 -12.55 5.32
CA GLN A 154 3.82 -13.45 5.41
C GLN A 154 4.19 -14.59 6.34
N VAL A 155 3.55 -14.64 7.51
CA VAL A 155 3.68 -15.72 8.49
C VAL A 155 2.63 -16.78 8.21
N PHE A 156 3.08 -18.03 8.17
CA PHE A 156 2.24 -19.23 8.09
C PHE A 156 2.11 -19.81 9.50
N PRO A 157 1.08 -19.42 10.28
CA PRO A 157 0.90 -19.91 11.65
C PRO A 157 0.61 -21.40 11.71
N ILE A 158 0.27 -22.02 10.57
CA ILE A 158 0.00 -23.44 10.42
C ILE A 158 0.91 -24.02 9.33
N GLN A 159 1.64 -25.06 9.67
CA GLN A 159 2.32 -25.93 8.72
C GLN A 159 1.48 -27.16 8.43
N TYR A 160 1.46 -27.60 7.17
CA TYR A 160 0.72 -28.78 6.75
C TYR A 160 1.62 -29.78 6.03
N HIS A 161 1.58 -31.03 6.51
CA HIS A 161 2.34 -32.15 5.95
C HIS A 161 1.38 -33.22 5.40
N PRO A 162 1.00 -33.15 4.11
CA PRO A 162 0.00 -34.04 3.51
C PRO A 162 0.33 -35.52 3.64
N SER A 163 1.59 -35.91 3.37
CA SER A 163 2.05 -37.30 3.44
C SER A 163 1.93 -37.94 4.82
N LYS A 164 1.75 -37.13 5.87
CA LYS A 164 1.60 -37.57 7.27
C LYS A 164 0.20 -37.26 7.82
N ASN A 165 -0.70 -36.68 7.03
CA ASN A 165 -2.00 -36.16 7.48
C ASN A 165 -1.88 -35.38 8.80
N THR A 166 -0.88 -34.50 8.89
CA THR A 166 -0.55 -33.79 10.14
C THR A 166 -0.48 -32.30 9.88
N ILE A 167 -1.09 -31.53 10.78
CA ILE A 167 -0.90 -30.08 10.89
C ILE A 167 -0.11 -29.75 12.16
N GLU A 168 0.73 -28.73 12.07
CA GLU A 168 1.40 -28.10 13.20
C GLU A 168 1.00 -26.62 13.24
N TRP A 169 0.81 -26.05 14.42
CA TRP A 169 0.52 -24.62 14.53
C TRP A 169 1.23 -23.99 15.71
N ALA A 170 1.69 -22.76 15.54
CA ALA A 170 2.35 -21.99 16.59
C ALA A 170 1.36 -21.07 17.29
N GLU A 171 1.41 -20.97 18.62
CA GLU A 171 0.64 -19.94 19.34
C GLU A 171 1.28 -18.55 19.19
N ASN A 172 2.59 -18.47 18.96
CA ASN A 172 3.27 -17.20 18.79
C ASN A 172 4.37 -17.31 17.75
N VAL A 173 4.62 -16.22 17.02
CA VAL A 173 5.76 -16.11 16.10
C VAL A 173 6.47 -14.78 16.38
N GLU A 174 7.74 -14.84 16.80
CA GLU A 174 8.57 -13.64 16.96
C GLU A 174 9.23 -13.30 15.62
N ILE A 175 8.94 -12.12 15.08
CA ILE A 175 9.61 -11.58 13.90
C ILE A 175 10.78 -10.72 14.36
N GLU A 176 11.96 -10.93 13.78
CA GLU A 176 13.16 -10.12 13.98
C GLU A 176 13.70 -9.65 12.62
N ILE A 177 13.77 -8.32 12.44
CA ILE A 177 14.32 -7.67 11.25
C ILE A 177 15.61 -6.94 11.64
N LYS A 178 16.73 -7.33 11.07
CA LYS A 178 18.00 -6.61 11.19
C LYS A 178 18.20 -5.74 9.96
N TYR A 179 18.54 -4.47 10.16
CA TYR A 179 18.63 -3.50 9.07
C TYR A 179 19.67 -2.41 9.36
N LYS A 180 20.08 -1.71 8.31
CA LYS A 180 20.98 -0.54 8.35
C LYS A 180 20.29 0.60 7.60
N GLU A 181 19.92 1.65 8.32
CA GLU A 181 19.44 2.90 7.70
C GLU A 181 20.59 3.62 6.98
N PRO A 182 20.29 4.42 5.94
CA PRO A 182 21.31 5.22 5.26
C PRO A 182 21.94 6.25 6.21
N GLU A 183 23.19 6.64 5.96
CA GLU A 183 23.92 7.61 6.80
C GLU A 183 23.35 9.03 6.69
N GLU A 184 22.82 9.38 5.52
CA GLU A 184 22.06 10.59 5.26
C GLU A 184 20.68 10.19 4.72
N LEU A 185 19.61 10.73 5.31
CA LEU A 185 18.29 10.60 4.74
C LEU A 185 18.27 11.38 3.43
N GLN A 186 17.86 10.72 2.35
CA GLN A 186 17.75 11.39 1.06
C GLN A 186 16.61 12.41 1.13
N THR A 187 16.97 13.69 1.24
CA THR A 187 16.03 14.79 1.17
C THR A 187 15.93 15.26 -0.27
N PHE A 188 14.76 15.09 -0.87
CA PHE A 188 14.48 15.63 -2.21
C PHE A 188 14.09 17.11 -2.06
N ASN A 189 14.72 18.00 -2.83
CA ASN A 189 14.29 19.39 -2.89
C ASN A 189 12.90 19.45 -3.54
N SER A 190 11.87 19.87 -2.83
CA SER A 190 10.50 19.94 -3.38
C SER A 190 10.31 21.19 -4.26
N GLU A 191 10.91 21.22 -5.44
CA GLU A 191 10.69 22.31 -6.41
C GLU A 191 9.34 22.15 -7.10
N TYR A 192 9.05 20.95 -7.61
CA TYR A 192 7.79 20.60 -8.26
C TYR A 192 7.30 19.25 -7.75
N SER A 193 6.35 19.26 -6.81
CA SER A 193 5.76 18.03 -6.28
C SER A 193 4.84 17.35 -7.29
N PHE A 194 4.34 18.09 -8.29
CA PHE A 194 3.47 17.60 -9.35
C PHE A 194 4.02 17.95 -10.73
N ILE A 195 4.19 16.96 -11.59
CA ILE A 195 4.52 17.18 -13.01
C ILE A 195 3.40 16.69 -13.91
N ILE A 196 3.12 17.46 -14.95
CA ILE A 196 2.21 17.10 -16.04
C ILE A 196 3.06 16.87 -17.28
N LEU A 197 2.98 15.67 -17.85
CA LEU A 197 3.71 15.27 -19.05
C LEU A 197 2.72 15.17 -20.22
N ALA A 198 2.96 15.91 -21.31
CA ALA A 198 2.01 15.99 -22.42
C ALA A 198 2.68 16.26 -23.79
N PRO A 199 2.05 15.89 -24.92
CA PRO A 199 2.38 16.47 -26.21
C PRO A 199 2.32 18.01 -26.17
N SER A 200 3.17 18.68 -26.96
CA SER A 200 3.22 20.14 -27.03
C SER A 200 1.89 20.76 -27.48
N ASP A 201 1.12 20.04 -28.31
CA ASP A 201 -0.21 20.44 -28.80
C ASP A 201 -1.24 20.68 -27.69
N TYR A 202 -1.09 20.06 -26.50
CA TYR A 202 -2.03 20.22 -25.37
C TYR A 202 -1.61 21.29 -24.36
N SER A 203 -0.55 22.04 -24.64
CA SER A 203 0.04 22.96 -23.67
C SER A 203 -0.88 24.13 -23.31
N ASP A 204 -1.70 24.60 -24.26
CA ASP A 204 -2.58 25.75 -24.04
C ASP A 204 -3.74 25.40 -23.10
N GLU A 205 -4.34 24.22 -23.26
CA GLU A 205 -5.44 23.72 -22.43
C GLU A 205 -4.97 23.41 -21.00
N LEU A 206 -3.73 22.93 -20.85
CA LEU A 206 -3.17 22.54 -19.56
C LEU A 206 -2.69 23.71 -18.70
N LYS A 207 -2.51 24.92 -19.27
CA LYS A 207 -2.11 26.12 -18.51
C LYS A 207 -3.03 26.39 -17.32
N ASN A 208 -4.35 26.26 -17.52
CA ASN A 208 -5.33 26.50 -16.48
C ASN A 208 -5.22 25.50 -15.33
N LEU A 209 -4.90 24.23 -15.63
CA LEU A 209 -4.69 23.21 -14.60
C LEU A 209 -3.43 23.51 -13.78
N VAL A 210 -2.33 23.87 -14.44
CA VAL A 210 -1.08 24.26 -13.77
C VAL A 210 -1.31 25.44 -12.83
N GLU A 211 -2.00 26.49 -13.29
CA GLU A 211 -2.33 27.65 -12.46
C GLU A 211 -3.22 27.27 -11.27
N HIS A 212 -4.25 26.46 -11.51
CA HIS A 212 -5.15 25.99 -10.45
C HIS A 212 -4.40 25.24 -9.35
N LYS A 213 -3.53 24.28 -9.71
CA LYS A 213 -2.78 23.47 -8.74
C LYS A 213 -1.78 24.29 -7.95
N ASN A 214 -1.06 25.20 -8.60
CA ASN A 214 -0.16 26.13 -7.92
C ASN A 214 -0.93 27.04 -6.93
N ASN A 215 -2.11 27.53 -7.31
CA ASN A 215 -2.97 28.32 -6.42
C ASN A 215 -3.50 27.53 -5.21
N ARG A 216 -3.57 26.20 -5.31
CA ARG A 216 -3.89 25.28 -4.20
C ARG A 216 -2.66 24.88 -3.38
N GLY A 217 -1.48 25.43 -3.66
CA GLY A 217 -0.25 25.10 -2.94
C GLY A 217 0.36 23.77 -3.34
N ILE A 218 0.07 23.26 -4.55
CA ILE A 218 0.71 22.08 -5.14
C ILE A 218 1.67 22.58 -6.23
N PRO A 219 2.98 22.72 -5.95
CA PRO A 219 3.96 23.17 -6.94
C PRO A 219 3.93 22.30 -8.20
N THR A 220 3.46 22.87 -9.31
CA THR A 220 3.14 22.12 -10.53
C THR A 220 3.92 22.63 -11.73
N LYS A 221 4.50 21.70 -12.49
CA LYS A 221 5.23 21.97 -13.73
C LYS A 221 4.64 21.16 -14.90
N LEU A 222 4.27 21.85 -15.97
CA LEU A 222 4.04 21.23 -17.27
C LEU A 222 5.37 21.03 -17.99
N VAL A 223 5.59 19.83 -18.51
CA VAL A 223 6.72 19.45 -19.33
C VAL A 223 6.21 18.73 -20.57
N THR A 224 6.57 19.24 -21.73
CA THR A 224 6.20 18.64 -23.01
C THR A 224 7.10 17.46 -23.37
N LEU A 225 6.59 16.52 -24.17
CA LEU A 225 7.40 15.40 -24.66
C LEU A 225 8.64 15.87 -25.44
N ASP A 226 8.51 16.95 -26.23
CA ASP A 226 9.64 17.55 -26.95
C ASP A 226 10.72 18.05 -25.99
N GLU A 227 10.36 18.72 -24.90
CA GLU A 227 11.32 19.18 -23.88
C GLU A 227 12.04 18.01 -23.20
N ILE A 228 11.34 16.88 -22.95
CA ILE A 228 11.96 15.66 -22.43
C ILE A 228 13.00 15.11 -23.42
N TYR A 229 12.63 14.99 -24.69
CA TYR A 229 13.49 14.38 -25.71
C TYR A 229 14.66 15.26 -26.14
N ASN A 230 14.51 16.59 -26.01
CA ASN A 230 15.58 17.55 -26.26
C ASN A 230 16.54 17.69 -25.07
N GLY A 231 16.15 17.22 -23.88
CA GLY A 231 16.97 17.31 -22.67
C GLY A 231 16.98 18.71 -22.07
N ASP A 232 15.86 19.42 -22.14
CA ASP A 232 15.77 20.83 -21.74
C ASP A 232 15.92 21.02 -20.22
N TYR A 233 15.61 19.98 -19.44
CA TYR A 233 15.71 19.97 -17.98
C TYR A 233 16.80 19.02 -17.46
N PHE A 234 16.91 17.83 -18.04
CA PHE A 234 17.85 16.79 -17.62
C PHE A 234 18.56 16.16 -18.82
N ALA A 235 19.73 15.55 -18.57
CA ALA A 235 20.40 14.76 -19.59
C ALA A 235 19.51 13.57 -20.02
N VAL A 236 19.27 13.47 -21.33
CA VAL A 236 18.42 12.42 -21.91
C VAL A 236 19.08 11.04 -21.73
N GLN A 237 18.32 10.11 -21.15
CA GLN A 237 18.69 8.70 -20.95
C GLN A 237 17.53 7.83 -21.42
N GLY A 238 17.77 6.56 -21.75
CA GLY A 238 16.74 5.63 -22.21
C GLY A 238 16.83 5.28 -23.70
N ARG A 239 16.48 4.04 -24.03
CA ARG A 239 16.63 3.41 -25.34
C ARG A 239 15.54 3.82 -26.35
N ASP A 240 14.37 4.16 -25.84
CA ASP A 240 13.19 4.55 -26.59
C ASP A 240 12.43 5.64 -25.83
N ASP A 241 11.39 6.20 -26.44
CA ASP A 241 10.69 7.37 -25.89
C ASP A 241 10.00 7.08 -24.55
N ALA A 242 9.44 5.88 -24.37
CA ALA A 242 8.88 5.46 -23.09
C ALA A 242 9.96 5.34 -22.00
N GLU A 243 11.14 4.77 -22.29
CA GLU A 243 12.23 4.73 -21.31
C GLU A 243 12.81 6.12 -21.02
N LYS A 244 12.85 7.03 -22.02
CA LYS A 244 13.24 8.43 -21.80
C LYS A 244 12.32 9.14 -20.83
N ILE A 245 11.01 8.96 -20.97
CA ILE A 245 10.02 9.49 -20.03
C ILE A 245 10.23 8.88 -18.64
N LYS A 246 10.50 7.57 -18.54
CA LYS A 246 10.76 6.92 -17.25
C LYS A 246 12.01 7.48 -16.56
N TYR A 247 13.11 7.70 -17.29
CA TYR A 247 14.29 8.37 -16.74
C TYR A 247 14.03 9.84 -16.38
N PHE A 248 13.20 10.53 -17.15
CA PHE A 248 12.78 11.88 -16.81
C PHE A 248 12.06 11.92 -15.45
N ILE A 249 11.10 11.00 -15.22
CA ILE A 249 10.40 10.87 -13.95
C ILE A 249 11.38 10.56 -12.82
N LYS A 250 12.33 9.63 -13.03
CA LYS A 250 13.40 9.35 -12.07
C LYS A 250 14.18 10.62 -11.68
N ASN A 251 14.62 11.40 -12.67
CA ASN A 251 15.38 12.64 -12.40
C ASN A 251 14.50 13.69 -11.72
N ALA A 252 13.22 13.81 -12.09
CA ALA A 252 12.27 14.70 -11.45
C ALA A 252 11.98 14.32 -9.98
N ILE A 253 12.02 13.03 -9.64
CA ILE A 253 12.02 12.56 -8.25
C ILE A 253 13.28 13.05 -7.54
N GLU A 254 14.45 12.77 -8.10
CA GLU A 254 15.75 13.01 -7.46
C GLU A 254 16.10 14.49 -7.31
N GLU A 255 15.75 15.31 -8.30
CA GLU A 255 16.12 16.73 -8.36
C GLU A 255 14.98 17.67 -7.93
N TRP A 256 13.70 17.30 -8.18
CA TRP A 256 12.54 18.17 -7.89
C TRP A 256 11.62 17.65 -6.80
N GLY A 257 11.86 16.46 -6.24
CA GLY A 257 11.00 15.88 -5.21
C GLY A 257 9.58 15.58 -5.71
N THR A 258 9.44 15.34 -7.02
CA THR A 258 8.16 15.02 -7.66
C THR A 258 7.51 13.85 -6.94
N SER A 259 6.22 13.95 -6.59
CA SER A 259 5.43 12.88 -5.97
C SER A 259 4.24 12.47 -6.81
N PHE A 260 3.70 13.39 -7.62
CA PHE A 260 2.58 13.17 -8.52
C PHE A 260 3.03 13.31 -9.98
N VAL A 261 2.55 12.41 -10.85
CA VAL A 261 2.81 12.45 -12.29
C VAL A 261 1.49 12.26 -13.04
N LEU A 262 1.09 13.27 -13.82
CA LEU A 262 -0.07 13.17 -14.71
C LEU A 262 0.40 13.02 -16.16
N LEU A 263 0.00 11.94 -16.81
CA LEU A 263 0.22 11.71 -18.23
C LEU A 263 -0.99 12.24 -19.01
N VAL A 264 -0.78 13.10 -20.00
CA VAL A 264 -1.89 13.65 -20.82
C VAL A 264 -1.68 13.25 -22.27
N GLY A 265 -2.58 12.43 -22.79
CA GLY A 265 -2.59 11.91 -24.16
C GLY A 265 -2.97 10.44 -24.24
N GLY A 266 -3.68 10.06 -25.31
CA GLY A 266 -3.94 8.67 -25.67
C GLY A 266 -2.71 7.95 -26.23
N SER A 267 -2.82 6.65 -26.48
CA SER A 267 -1.72 5.78 -26.95
C SER A 267 -1.02 6.23 -28.24
N GLU A 268 -1.74 6.93 -29.11
CA GLU A 268 -1.21 7.46 -30.38
C GLU A 268 -0.38 8.74 -30.22
N THR A 269 -0.56 9.47 -29.12
CA THR A 269 0.07 10.79 -28.89
C THR A 269 1.06 10.78 -27.72
N PHE A 270 0.89 9.85 -26.78
CA PHE A 270 1.77 9.67 -25.64
C PHE A 270 2.29 8.22 -25.62
N PRO A 271 3.62 7.99 -25.56
CA PRO A 271 4.17 6.63 -25.58
C PRO A 271 3.60 5.73 -24.49
N VAL A 272 3.27 4.49 -24.84
CA VAL A 272 2.83 3.45 -23.90
C VAL A 272 3.86 2.33 -23.82
N ARG A 273 3.88 1.59 -22.70
CA ARG A 273 4.72 0.40 -22.56
C ARG A 273 3.88 -0.87 -22.59
N LYS A 274 4.19 -1.77 -23.54
CA LYS A 274 3.66 -3.15 -23.51
C LYS A 274 4.49 -4.04 -22.59
N VAL A 275 3.82 -4.72 -21.67
CA VAL A 275 4.39 -5.65 -20.69
C VAL A 275 4.06 -7.09 -21.06
N ASN A 276 4.80 -8.06 -20.54
CA ASN A 276 4.75 -9.47 -20.95
C ASN A 276 4.72 -10.39 -19.73
N THR A 277 3.54 -10.55 -19.12
CA THR A 277 3.31 -11.50 -18.03
C THR A 277 2.71 -12.80 -18.56
N VAL A 278 1.39 -12.95 -18.40
CA VAL A 278 0.59 -14.01 -19.01
C VAL A 278 0.18 -13.63 -20.43
N TYR A 279 -0.14 -12.35 -20.62
CA TYR A 279 -0.52 -11.72 -21.88
C TYR A 279 0.47 -10.60 -22.24
N THR A 280 0.29 -10.01 -23.42
CA THR A 280 0.98 -8.79 -23.82
C THR A 280 -0.04 -7.66 -23.90
N PHE A 281 0.12 -6.63 -23.07
CA PHE A 281 -0.84 -5.52 -22.91
C PHE A 281 -0.13 -4.26 -22.42
N VAL A 282 -0.80 -3.10 -22.45
CA VAL A 282 -0.24 -1.83 -21.97
C VAL A 282 -0.31 -1.70 -20.45
N SER A 283 0.75 -1.18 -19.85
CA SER A 283 0.80 -0.87 -18.42
C SER A 283 1.49 0.47 -18.18
N ASP A 284 0.76 1.40 -17.58
CA ASP A 284 1.34 2.65 -17.11
C ASP A 284 2.01 2.53 -15.73
N LEU A 285 1.83 1.41 -15.01
CA LEU A 285 2.64 1.11 -13.81
C LEU A 285 4.14 1.16 -14.12
N TYR A 286 4.52 0.88 -15.37
CA TYR A 286 5.87 1.11 -15.90
C TYR A 286 6.42 2.52 -15.63
N TYR A 287 5.59 3.56 -15.69
CA TYR A 287 6.02 4.94 -15.44
C TYR A 287 6.06 5.29 -13.95
N ALA A 288 5.42 4.50 -13.10
CA ALA A 288 5.33 4.77 -11.66
C ALA A 288 6.35 3.96 -10.84
N ASP A 289 6.61 2.70 -11.17
CA ASP A 289 7.64 1.86 -10.55
C ASP A 289 9.01 2.26 -11.13
N ILE A 290 9.80 3.01 -10.36
CA ILE A 290 11.08 3.61 -10.77
C ILE A 290 12.26 2.88 -10.14
N TYR A 291 12.14 2.44 -8.89
CA TYR A 291 13.17 1.77 -8.13
C TYR A 291 12.74 0.36 -7.76
N ASN A 292 13.69 -0.58 -7.74
CA ASN A 292 13.45 -1.92 -7.22
C ASN A 292 13.64 -1.98 -5.70
N GLY A 293 13.49 -3.17 -5.10
CA GLY A 293 13.65 -3.39 -3.66
C GLY A 293 15.03 -3.10 -3.07
N THR A 294 16.04 -2.74 -3.88
CA THR A 294 17.36 -2.27 -3.43
C THR A 294 17.53 -0.76 -3.54
N GLY A 295 16.52 -0.03 -4.06
CA GLY A 295 16.58 1.38 -4.39
C GLY A 295 17.28 1.69 -5.72
N SER A 296 17.61 0.67 -6.51
CA SER A 296 18.24 0.84 -7.84
C SER A 296 17.17 1.03 -8.91
N PHE A 297 17.49 1.75 -10.00
CA PHE A 297 16.55 1.95 -11.11
C PHE A 297 16.01 0.62 -11.68
N CYS A 298 14.70 0.54 -11.84
CA CYS A 298 13.96 -0.60 -12.37
C CYS A 298 13.61 -0.38 -13.84
N SER A 299 14.40 -0.93 -14.77
CA SER A 299 14.15 -0.76 -16.22
C SER A 299 12.90 -1.51 -16.72
N TRP A 300 12.39 -2.44 -15.90
CA TRP A 300 11.41 -3.47 -16.25
C TRP A 300 11.88 -4.46 -17.32
N ASP A 301 13.13 -4.41 -17.77
CA ASP A 301 13.75 -5.36 -18.71
C ASP A 301 15.16 -5.66 -18.21
N PHE A 302 15.27 -6.27 -17.02
CA PHE A 302 16.55 -6.55 -16.37
C PHE A 302 17.41 -7.48 -17.23
N ASN A 303 16.77 -8.38 -17.97
CA ASN A 303 17.45 -9.38 -18.78
C ASN A 303 17.79 -8.89 -20.21
N GLY A 304 17.33 -7.71 -20.60
CA GLY A 304 17.70 -7.02 -21.85
C GLY A 304 17.13 -7.64 -23.12
N ASN A 305 15.99 -8.33 -23.03
CA ASN A 305 15.38 -9.03 -24.18
C ASN A 305 14.26 -8.23 -24.86
N ASN A 306 14.01 -6.98 -24.43
CA ASN A 306 12.93 -6.10 -24.89
C ASN A 306 11.50 -6.63 -24.64
N LYS A 307 11.35 -7.52 -23.67
CA LYS A 307 10.08 -7.84 -23.04
C LYS A 307 10.13 -7.24 -21.64
N PHE A 308 9.08 -6.52 -21.29
CA PHE A 308 9.05 -5.74 -20.07
C PHE A 308 8.09 -6.36 -19.07
N GLY A 309 8.38 -6.25 -17.78
CA GLY A 309 7.49 -6.73 -16.72
C GLY A 309 7.37 -8.27 -16.68
N GLU A 310 8.37 -9.00 -17.19
CA GLU A 310 8.28 -10.46 -17.18
C GLU A 310 8.41 -11.02 -15.74
N TYR A 311 7.38 -11.75 -15.31
CA TYR A 311 7.38 -12.50 -14.04
C TYR A 311 8.63 -13.38 -13.91
N ASN A 312 9.31 -13.29 -12.77
CA ASN A 312 10.55 -14.01 -12.43
C ASN A 312 11.74 -13.79 -13.38
N LYS A 313 11.74 -12.72 -14.18
CA LYS A 313 12.88 -12.38 -15.05
C LYS A 313 13.36 -10.94 -14.88
N ASP A 314 12.44 -10.00 -14.69
CA ASP A 314 12.78 -8.57 -14.73
C ASP A 314 12.98 -7.91 -13.37
N GLY A 315 12.76 -8.65 -12.27
CA GLY A 315 13.06 -8.17 -10.92
C GLY A 315 12.25 -6.95 -10.49
N VAL A 316 11.07 -6.77 -11.09
CA VAL A 316 10.10 -5.71 -10.81
C VAL A 316 9.48 -5.96 -9.44
N ASP A 317 9.41 -4.94 -8.58
CA ASP A 317 8.80 -5.05 -7.25
C ASP A 317 7.34 -4.53 -7.21
N LEU A 318 6.91 -3.84 -8.28
CA LEU A 318 5.56 -3.37 -8.57
C LEU A 318 5.09 -2.20 -7.69
N TYR A 319 5.91 -1.71 -6.77
CA TYR A 319 5.52 -0.58 -5.93
C TYR A 319 5.66 0.72 -6.72
N PRO A 320 4.61 1.55 -6.82
CA PRO A 320 4.74 2.88 -7.40
C PRO A 320 5.67 3.76 -6.55
N ASP A 321 6.60 4.48 -7.17
CA ASP A 321 7.44 5.51 -6.56
C ASP A 321 6.90 6.92 -6.75
N VAL A 322 5.85 7.07 -7.54
CA VAL A 322 5.05 8.29 -7.73
C VAL A 322 3.57 7.91 -7.81
N TYR A 323 2.72 8.82 -7.37
CA TYR A 323 1.29 8.74 -7.62
C TYR A 323 1.01 9.08 -9.08
N LEU A 324 0.46 8.13 -9.82
CA LEU A 324 0.28 8.23 -11.27
C LEU A 324 -1.20 8.34 -11.64
N GLY A 325 -1.49 9.12 -12.66
CA GLY A 325 -2.77 9.09 -13.37
C GLY A 325 -2.60 9.48 -14.84
N ARG A 326 -3.56 9.08 -15.68
CA ARG A 326 -3.61 9.44 -17.09
C ARG A 326 -4.91 10.14 -17.46
N LEU A 327 -4.82 11.23 -18.22
CA LEU A 327 -5.90 11.74 -19.05
C LEU A 327 -5.67 11.23 -20.48
N ALA A 328 -6.38 10.19 -20.90
CA ALA A 328 -6.19 9.52 -22.20
C ALA A 328 -6.80 10.30 -23.38
N CYS A 329 -6.72 11.63 -23.32
CA CYS A 329 -7.33 12.54 -24.30
C CYS A 329 -6.75 12.32 -25.70
N VAL A 330 -7.62 12.36 -26.72
CA VAL A 330 -7.19 12.27 -28.12
C VAL A 330 -7.23 13.60 -28.87
N ASN A 331 -7.71 14.68 -28.25
CA ASN A 331 -7.79 16.02 -28.82
C ASN A 331 -7.91 17.11 -27.74
N GLU A 332 -7.77 18.39 -28.13
CA GLU A 332 -7.79 19.53 -27.20
C GLU A 332 -9.15 19.70 -26.48
N SER A 333 -10.25 19.30 -27.11
CA SER A 333 -11.59 19.39 -26.51
C SER A 333 -11.76 18.43 -25.33
N GLU A 334 -11.20 17.22 -25.42
CA GLU A 334 -11.20 16.27 -24.31
C GLU A 334 -10.30 16.75 -23.17
N VAL A 335 -9.12 17.32 -23.47
CA VAL A 335 -8.24 17.94 -22.46
C VAL A 335 -8.97 19.05 -21.73
N THR A 336 -9.58 19.98 -22.47
CA THR A 336 -10.36 21.09 -21.91
C THR A 336 -11.50 20.58 -21.02
N THR A 337 -12.20 19.54 -21.46
CA THR A 337 -13.30 18.94 -20.68
C THR A 337 -12.80 18.37 -19.35
N CYS A 338 -11.73 17.59 -19.38
CA CYS A 338 -11.16 16.98 -18.17
C CYS A 338 -10.59 18.05 -17.22
N VAL A 339 -9.85 19.04 -17.75
CA VAL A 339 -9.29 20.15 -16.97
C VAL A 339 -10.40 20.93 -16.25
N ASN A 340 -11.48 21.28 -16.96
CA ASN A 340 -12.60 22.00 -16.35
C ASN A 340 -13.27 21.20 -15.23
N LYS A 341 -13.47 19.89 -15.44
CA LYS A 341 -14.02 19.00 -14.40
C LYS A 341 -13.14 18.94 -13.16
N ILE A 342 -11.83 18.77 -13.33
CA ILE A 342 -10.86 18.73 -12.22
C ILE A 342 -10.92 20.04 -11.43
N ILE A 343 -10.81 21.17 -12.11
CA ILE A 343 -10.85 22.50 -11.48
C ILE A 343 -12.16 22.71 -10.72
N ASN A 344 -13.31 22.36 -11.32
CA ASN A 344 -14.62 22.52 -10.68
C ASN A 344 -14.78 21.59 -9.47
N TYR A 345 -14.35 20.33 -9.59
CA TYR A 345 -14.42 19.35 -8.50
C TYR A 345 -13.63 19.84 -7.28
N GLU A 346 -12.42 20.32 -7.51
CA GLU A 346 -11.52 20.81 -6.48
C GLU A 346 -11.98 22.16 -5.89
N ALA A 347 -12.43 23.10 -6.72
CA ALA A 347 -12.91 24.41 -6.28
C ALA A 347 -14.18 24.31 -5.43
N ASN A 348 -15.07 23.38 -5.76
CA ASN A 348 -16.31 23.13 -5.02
C ASN A 348 -16.13 22.17 -3.84
N LYS A 349 -14.91 21.65 -3.64
CA LYS A 349 -14.61 20.60 -2.66
C LYS A 349 -15.64 19.47 -2.73
N ALA A 350 -15.78 18.89 -3.92
CA ALA A 350 -16.85 17.95 -4.23
C ALA A 350 -16.92 16.76 -3.23
N TYR A 351 -15.79 16.33 -2.67
CA TYR A 351 -15.74 15.27 -1.67
C TYR A 351 -16.41 15.62 -0.32
N GLU A 352 -16.59 16.92 0.00
CA GLU A 352 -17.30 17.39 1.20
C GLU A 352 -18.82 17.49 0.99
N GLN A 353 -19.30 17.32 -0.25
CA GLN A 353 -20.70 17.53 -0.60
C GLN A 353 -21.56 16.32 -0.21
N GLU A 354 -22.83 16.55 0.16
CA GLU A 354 -23.72 15.51 0.69
C GLU A 354 -23.84 14.28 -0.23
N TRP A 355 -23.84 14.49 -1.55
CA TRP A 355 -23.96 13.42 -2.54
C TRP A 355 -22.75 12.47 -2.56
N PHE A 356 -21.57 12.92 -2.10
CA PHE A 356 -20.34 12.15 -2.18
C PHE A 356 -20.42 10.86 -1.35
N THR A 357 -21.14 10.88 -0.22
CA THR A 357 -21.31 9.71 0.64
C THR A 357 -22.27 8.64 0.08
N CYS A 358 -22.82 8.82 -1.13
CA CYS A 358 -23.55 7.77 -1.84
C CYS A 358 -22.55 6.85 -2.57
N LEU A 359 -22.70 5.54 -2.37
CA LEU A 359 -21.92 4.49 -3.02
C LEU A 359 -22.86 3.68 -3.93
N VAL A 360 -22.65 3.71 -5.24
CA VAL A 360 -23.39 2.85 -6.18
C VAL A 360 -22.60 1.57 -6.41
N VAL A 361 -23.25 0.43 -6.29
CA VAL A 361 -22.62 -0.87 -6.58
C VAL A 361 -23.49 -1.68 -7.53
N CYS A 362 -22.87 -2.16 -8.61
CA CYS A 362 -23.50 -2.92 -9.69
C CYS A 362 -22.84 -4.30 -9.78
N GLY A 363 -23.66 -5.36 -9.72
CA GLY A 363 -23.17 -6.73 -9.68
C GLY A 363 -24.27 -7.77 -9.92
N GLY A 364 -23.85 -8.96 -10.30
CA GLY A 364 -24.72 -10.11 -10.55
C GLY A 364 -23.90 -11.40 -10.56
N ASP A 365 -24.37 -12.38 -11.31
CA ASP A 365 -23.66 -13.63 -11.56
C ASP A 365 -22.63 -13.38 -12.67
N THR A 366 -21.41 -13.01 -12.28
CA THR A 366 -20.33 -12.67 -13.22
C THR A 366 -19.91 -13.89 -14.03
N LEU A 367 -20.11 -15.10 -13.47
CA LEU A 367 -19.65 -16.34 -14.02
C LEU A 367 -20.78 -17.37 -13.98
N ALA A 368 -21.87 -17.07 -14.68
CA ALA A 368 -23.08 -17.88 -14.62
C ALA A 368 -22.97 -19.27 -15.28
N PRO A 369 -23.59 -20.31 -14.71
CA PRO A 369 -23.88 -21.57 -15.40
C PRO A 369 -24.77 -21.41 -16.65
N PRO A 370 -24.66 -22.30 -17.67
CA PRO A 370 -23.74 -23.44 -17.73
C PRO A 370 -22.30 -23.09 -18.16
N LEU A 371 -22.01 -21.84 -18.57
CA LEU A 371 -20.64 -21.45 -18.97
C LEU A 371 -19.63 -21.77 -17.86
N TYR A 372 -20.03 -21.58 -16.60
CA TYR A 372 -19.25 -21.95 -15.42
C TYR A 372 -20.04 -22.88 -14.48
N SER A 373 -20.35 -24.08 -14.98
CA SER A 373 -21.19 -25.12 -14.33
C SER A 373 -20.95 -25.50 -12.85
N HIS A 374 -19.90 -24.99 -12.19
CA HIS A 374 -19.58 -25.29 -10.79
C HIS A 374 -19.91 -24.12 -9.84
N SER A 375 -19.92 -22.87 -10.32
CA SER A 375 -20.31 -21.74 -9.48
C SER A 375 -21.83 -21.73 -9.29
N LYS A 376 -22.24 -21.28 -8.10
CA LYS A 376 -23.63 -21.00 -7.72
C LYS A 376 -23.70 -19.69 -6.94
N MET A 377 -22.71 -18.83 -7.10
CA MET A 377 -22.56 -17.59 -6.36
C MET A 377 -22.76 -16.43 -7.30
N ASP A 378 -23.32 -15.34 -6.80
CA ASP A 378 -23.37 -14.08 -7.54
C ASP A 378 -22.07 -13.32 -7.23
N GLU A 379 -20.95 -13.66 -7.88
CA GLU A 379 -19.62 -13.17 -7.47
C GLU A 379 -19.55 -11.65 -7.45
N GLY A 380 -20.14 -10.98 -8.45
CA GLY A 380 -20.19 -9.52 -8.48
C GLY A 380 -20.91 -8.93 -7.26
N GLU A 381 -21.98 -9.57 -6.78
CA GLU A 381 -22.68 -9.13 -5.57
C GLU A 381 -21.89 -9.41 -4.29
N ILE A 382 -21.10 -10.50 -4.25
CA ILE A 382 -20.19 -10.81 -3.14
C ILE A 382 -19.09 -9.75 -3.03
N VAL A 383 -18.49 -9.36 -4.17
CA VAL A 383 -17.49 -8.28 -4.22
C VAL A 383 -18.10 -6.96 -3.77
N ASN A 384 -19.23 -6.57 -4.36
CA ASN A 384 -19.96 -5.37 -3.96
C ASN A 384 -20.28 -5.37 -2.46
N GLN A 385 -20.69 -6.51 -1.89
CA GLN A 385 -21.01 -6.59 -0.45
C GLN A 385 -19.78 -6.38 0.42
N ALA A 386 -18.61 -6.92 0.04
CA ALA A 386 -17.36 -6.67 0.75
C ALA A 386 -16.96 -5.19 0.70
N ILE A 387 -17.18 -4.53 -0.45
CA ILE A 387 -16.95 -3.09 -0.61
C ILE A 387 -17.87 -2.28 0.29
N ILE A 388 -19.16 -2.61 0.35
CA ILE A 388 -20.11 -1.96 1.27
C ILE A 388 -19.65 -2.09 2.73
N ASP A 389 -19.18 -3.27 3.13
CA ASP A 389 -18.73 -3.54 4.50
C ASP A 389 -17.47 -2.72 4.85
N ILE A 390 -16.62 -2.42 3.86
CA ILE A 390 -15.44 -1.55 4.02
C ILE A 390 -15.85 -0.09 4.10
N MET A 391 -16.74 0.36 3.20
CA MET A 391 -17.14 1.76 2.98
C MET A 391 -18.10 2.28 4.07
N THR A 392 -17.74 2.07 5.33
CA THR A 392 -18.48 2.56 6.49
C THR A 392 -18.73 4.08 6.41
N GLY A 393 -19.95 4.50 6.73
CA GLY A 393 -20.38 5.91 6.58
C GLY A 393 -20.87 6.29 5.18
N PHE A 394 -20.71 5.42 4.17
CA PHE A 394 -21.39 5.59 2.89
C PHE A 394 -22.78 4.95 2.92
N SER A 395 -23.69 5.53 2.13
CA SER A 395 -25.03 5.00 1.87
C SER A 395 -25.01 4.15 0.60
N PRO A 396 -25.14 2.82 0.68
CA PRO A 396 -25.06 1.96 -0.48
C PRO A 396 -26.37 1.96 -1.30
N ASN A 397 -26.23 2.15 -2.61
CA ASN A 397 -27.27 2.01 -3.62
C ASN A 397 -26.99 0.77 -4.46
N LYS A 398 -27.57 -0.36 -4.05
CA LYS A 398 -27.37 -1.68 -4.66
C LYS A 398 -28.19 -1.83 -5.94
N ILE A 399 -27.54 -1.90 -7.09
CA ILE A 399 -28.17 -2.18 -8.38
C ILE A 399 -27.74 -3.59 -8.80
N TRP A 400 -28.46 -4.58 -8.28
CA TRP A 400 -28.05 -5.98 -8.33
C TRP A 400 -28.95 -6.80 -9.25
N ALA A 401 -28.45 -7.92 -9.73
CA ALA A 401 -29.26 -8.88 -10.47
C ALA A 401 -30.29 -9.53 -9.53
N SER A 402 -29.87 -9.92 -8.33
CA SER A 402 -30.70 -10.61 -7.32
C SER A 402 -31.86 -9.76 -6.79
N ASN A 403 -31.73 -8.42 -6.82
CA ASN A 403 -32.79 -7.50 -6.40
C ASN A 403 -33.68 -7.01 -7.56
N GLY A 404 -33.43 -7.50 -8.78
CA GLY A 404 -34.22 -7.23 -9.97
C GLY A 404 -33.99 -5.84 -10.60
N ARG A 405 -33.09 -5.01 -10.06
CA ARG A 405 -32.87 -3.66 -10.58
C ARG A 405 -32.06 -3.63 -11.87
N LEU A 406 -31.24 -4.65 -12.13
CA LEU A 406 -30.58 -4.77 -13.44
C LEU A 406 -31.50 -5.34 -14.53
N SER A 407 -32.62 -5.99 -14.17
CA SER A 407 -33.49 -6.73 -15.10
C SER A 407 -34.86 -6.11 -15.33
N GLY A 408 -35.16 -4.95 -14.73
CA GLY A 408 -36.43 -4.24 -14.92
C GLY A 408 -36.66 -3.78 -16.37
N ASP A 409 -37.90 -3.48 -16.72
CA ASP A 409 -38.24 -2.87 -18.03
C ASP A 409 -38.58 -1.37 -17.93
N ASP A 410 -39.12 -0.93 -16.79
CA ASP A 410 -39.46 0.47 -16.49
C ASP A 410 -39.37 0.71 -14.96
N PRO A 411 -38.26 1.30 -14.46
CA PRO A 411 -37.05 1.61 -15.22
C PRO A 411 -36.33 0.34 -15.70
N SER A 412 -35.68 0.44 -16.86
CA SER A 412 -34.70 -0.55 -17.30
C SER A 412 -33.44 -0.55 -16.42
N GLY A 413 -32.63 -1.61 -16.47
CA GLY A 413 -31.38 -1.66 -15.72
C GLY A 413 -30.39 -0.56 -16.09
N VAL A 414 -30.32 -0.19 -17.38
CA VAL A 414 -29.54 0.97 -17.84
C VAL A 414 -30.09 2.28 -17.25
N GLU A 415 -31.42 2.42 -17.15
CA GLU A 415 -32.04 3.59 -16.52
C GLU A 415 -31.81 3.62 -15.02
N GLU A 416 -31.83 2.48 -14.32
CA GLU A 416 -31.48 2.38 -12.90
C GLU A 416 -30.06 2.88 -12.64
N ILE A 417 -29.08 2.46 -13.45
CA ILE A 417 -27.69 2.94 -13.38
C ILE A 417 -27.64 4.45 -13.65
N ASN A 418 -28.24 4.92 -14.75
CA ASN A 418 -28.24 6.34 -15.11
C ASN A 418 -28.90 7.20 -14.02
N ASN A 419 -30.02 6.76 -13.46
CA ASN A 419 -30.74 7.47 -12.41
C ASN A 419 -29.89 7.58 -11.13
N ALA A 420 -29.19 6.50 -10.76
CA ALA A 420 -28.30 6.50 -9.60
C ALA A 420 -27.11 7.46 -9.79
N LEU A 421 -26.45 7.43 -10.95
CA LEU A 421 -25.34 8.34 -11.25
C LEU A 421 -25.82 9.80 -11.34
N ASN A 422 -26.96 10.05 -11.99
CA ASN A 422 -27.58 11.39 -12.11
C ASN A 422 -28.00 11.99 -10.77
N ALA A 423 -28.37 11.17 -9.78
CA ALA A 423 -28.65 11.63 -8.43
C ALA A 423 -27.37 12.19 -7.74
N GLY A 424 -26.21 11.64 -8.09
CA GLY A 424 -24.90 11.94 -7.52
C GLY A 424 -24.42 10.86 -6.55
N CYS A 425 -23.16 10.47 -6.71
CA CYS A 425 -22.47 9.50 -5.86
C CYS A 425 -20.97 9.79 -5.86
N GLY A 426 -20.28 9.51 -4.75
CA GLY A 426 -18.82 9.67 -4.68
C GLY A 426 -18.09 8.51 -5.32
N PHE A 427 -18.64 7.30 -5.20
CA PHE A 427 -18.06 6.08 -5.75
C PHE A 427 -19.10 5.25 -6.52
N VAL A 428 -18.64 4.64 -7.61
CA VAL A 428 -19.36 3.62 -8.37
C VAL A 428 -18.47 2.40 -8.50
N ASP A 429 -19.03 1.22 -8.27
CA ASP A 429 -18.38 -0.06 -8.47
C ASP A 429 -19.15 -0.91 -9.48
N PHE A 430 -18.46 -1.46 -10.46
CA PHE A 430 -18.98 -2.37 -11.47
C PHE A 430 -18.21 -3.69 -11.44
N SER A 431 -18.77 -4.72 -10.82
CA SER A 431 -18.16 -6.06 -10.75
C SER A 431 -18.89 -7.00 -11.70
N GLY A 432 -18.22 -7.45 -12.77
CA GLY A 432 -18.87 -8.24 -13.82
C GLY A 432 -17.97 -8.61 -15.00
N GLU A 433 -18.60 -8.92 -16.13
CA GLU A 433 -17.92 -9.08 -17.41
C GLU A 433 -17.73 -7.72 -18.11
N GLY A 434 -16.76 -7.64 -19.00
CA GLY A 434 -16.49 -6.40 -19.70
C GLY A 434 -15.63 -6.55 -20.94
N ASN A 435 -15.59 -5.47 -21.71
CA ASN A 435 -14.65 -5.26 -22.80
C ASN A 435 -14.49 -3.74 -23.02
N THR A 436 -13.81 -3.33 -24.09
CA THR A 436 -13.62 -1.90 -24.39
C THR A 436 -14.92 -1.15 -24.64
N PHE A 437 -16.03 -1.83 -24.97
CA PHE A 437 -17.32 -1.21 -25.27
C PHE A 437 -18.22 -1.03 -24.05
N GLY A 438 -18.12 -1.87 -23.01
CA GLY A 438 -19.06 -1.82 -21.90
C GLY A 438 -18.86 -2.88 -20.82
N TRP A 439 -19.75 -2.81 -19.84
CA TRP A 439 -19.87 -3.73 -18.72
C TRP A 439 -21.18 -4.50 -18.78
N ALA A 440 -21.17 -5.76 -18.36
CA ALA A 440 -22.37 -6.57 -18.26
C ALA A 440 -22.23 -7.64 -17.14
N THR A 441 -23.34 -8.27 -16.80
CA THR A 441 -23.38 -9.41 -15.86
C THR A 441 -24.60 -10.28 -16.20
N HIS A 442 -24.82 -11.34 -15.44
CA HIS A 442 -25.93 -12.27 -15.65
C HIS A 442 -26.87 -12.35 -14.43
N PRO A 443 -28.14 -12.76 -14.62
CA PRO A 443 -28.97 -13.24 -13.53
C PRO A 443 -28.41 -14.53 -12.93
N HIS A 444 -28.79 -14.81 -11.68
CA HIS A 444 -28.39 -16.01 -10.95
C HIS A 444 -28.64 -17.31 -11.73
N ASN A 445 -27.57 -18.05 -12.02
CA ASN A 445 -27.55 -19.29 -12.81
C ASN A 445 -28.12 -19.18 -14.24
N ASP A 446 -28.02 -18.00 -14.89
CA ASP A 446 -28.50 -17.79 -16.25
C ASP A 446 -27.48 -17.06 -17.13
N SER A 447 -26.51 -17.80 -17.68
CA SER A 447 -25.52 -17.22 -18.60
C SER A 447 -26.06 -16.84 -19.98
N ASP A 448 -27.29 -17.22 -20.32
CA ASP A 448 -27.89 -16.92 -21.63
C ASP A 448 -28.50 -15.50 -21.65
N THR A 449 -28.87 -14.97 -20.47
CA THR A 449 -29.43 -13.63 -20.31
C THR A 449 -28.35 -12.64 -19.87
N TRP A 450 -28.16 -11.57 -20.64
CA TRP A 450 -27.26 -10.48 -20.28
C TRP A 450 -28.01 -9.33 -19.61
N LEU A 451 -27.40 -8.78 -18.57
CA LEU A 451 -27.85 -7.61 -17.83
C LEU A 451 -26.78 -6.50 -17.88
N PRO A 452 -27.16 -5.22 -17.71
CA PRO A 452 -28.52 -4.71 -17.48
C PRO A 452 -29.42 -4.70 -18.73
N THR A 453 -30.73 -4.73 -18.53
CA THR A 453 -31.74 -4.47 -19.59
C THR A 453 -31.67 -3.02 -20.09
N PRO A 454 -32.14 -2.75 -21.34
CA PRO A 454 -32.85 -3.65 -22.26
C PRO A 454 -31.93 -4.62 -23.03
N SER A 455 -32.53 -5.67 -23.61
CA SER A 455 -31.86 -6.60 -24.54
C SER A 455 -31.17 -5.84 -25.69
N PRO A 456 -29.93 -6.20 -26.09
CA PRO A 456 -29.23 -7.47 -25.82
C PRO A 456 -28.56 -7.59 -24.45
N GLY A 457 -28.69 -6.59 -23.56
CA GLY A 457 -28.10 -6.61 -22.23
C GLY A 457 -26.71 -5.95 -22.19
N GLY A 458 -26.47 -5.07 -21.22
CA GLY A 458 -25.18 -4.40 -21.02
C GLY A 458 -25.31 -2.88 -20.78
N TYR A 459 -24.34 -2.31 -20.06
CA TYR A 459 -24.14 -0.87 -19.92
C TYR A 459 -22.90 -0.47 -20.72
N PHE A 460 -23.12 0.23 -21.83
CA PHE A 460 -22.10 0.51 -22.82
C PHE A 460 -21.60 1.96 -22.76
N LYS A 461 -20.44 2.21 -23.35
CA LYS A 461 -19.89 3.56 -23.53
C LYS A 461 -20.84 4.52 -24.27
N SER A 462 -21.75 4.00 -25.10
CA SER A 462 -22.80 4.78 -25.76
C SER A 462 -23.91 5.24 -24.81
N ASN A 463 -24.05 4.64 -23.62
CA ASN A 463 -24.98 5.08 -22.60
C ASN A 463 -24.43 6.25 -21.79
N VAL A 464 -23.10 6.33 -21.63
CA VAL A 464 -22.40 7.33 -20.79
C VAL A 464 -22.71 8.79 -21.20
N PRO A 465 -22.79 9.17 -22.50
CA PRO A 465 -23.19 10.52 -22.91
C PRO A 465 -24.60 10.95 -22.46
N ASN A 466 -25.47 10.01 -22.06
CA ASN A 466 -26.80 10.32 -21.54
C ASN A 466 -26.80 10.68 -20.05
N LEU A 467 -25.65 10.56 -19.38
CA LEU A 467 -25.48 11.03 -18.01
C LEU A 467 -25.53 12.57 -17.97
N THR A 468 -26.25 13.08 -16.97
CA THR A 468 -26.54 14.50 -16.75
C THR A 468 -26.26 14.90 -15.29
N ASN A 469 -25.39 14.15 -14.60
CA ASN A 469 -24.98 14.39 -13.23
C ASN A 469 -24.20 15.70 -13.02
N GLY A 470 -23.84 16.42 -14.09
CA GLY A 470 -23.14 17.71 -14.01
C GLY A 470 -21.84 17.59 -13.22
N ASP A 471 -21.63 18.47 -12.23
CA ASP A 471 -20.42 18.46 -11.39
C ASP A 471 -20.42 17.39 -10.28
N LYS A 472 -21.46 16.53 -10.18
CA LYS A 472 -21.51 15.42 -9.21
C LYS A 472 -20.79 14.18 -9.77
N LEU A 473 -19.47 14.28 -9.86
CA LEU A 473 -18.64 13.34 -10.61
C LEU A 473 -18.09 12.21 -9.71
N PRO A 474 -18.57 10.96 -9.82
CA PRO A 474 -18.03 9.83 -9.07
C PRO A 474 -16.62 9.40 -9.51
N ILE A 475 -16.00 8.66 -8.62
CA ILE A 475 -14.83 7.81 -8.85
C ILE A 475 -15.34 6.41 -9.22
N ILE A 476 -14.90 5.86 -10.34
CA ILE A 476 -15.48 4.64 -10.91
C ILE A 476 -14.45 3.51 -10.82
N VAL A 477 -14.80 2.41 -10.17
CA VAL A 477 -13.97 1.19 -10.10
C VAL A 477 -14.68 0.10 -10.91
N ILE A 478 -13.95 -0.56 -11.81
CA ILE A 478 -14.53 -1.53 -12.74
C ILE A 478 -13.74 -2.83 -12.69
N GLY A 479 -14.23 -3.81 -11.92
CA GLY A 479 -13.75 -5.19 -11.93
C GLY A 479 -14.29 -5.95 -13.14
N ALA A 480 -13.73 -5.68 -14.33
CA ALA A 480 -14.09 -6.36 -15.58
C ALA A 480 -13.01 -6.22 -16.67
N CYS A 481 -12.95 -7.20 -17.58
CA CYS A 481 -11.94 -7.29 -18.64
C CYS A 481 -11.90 -6.06 -19.56
N LYS A 482 -10.69 -5.59 -19.91
CA LYS A 482 -10.37 -4.68 -21.03
C LYS A 482 -11.12 -3.34 -21.02
N THR A 483 -11.74 -2.96 -19.91
CA THR A 483 -12.54 -1.73 -19.81
C THR A 483 -11.70 -0.47 -19.96
N HIS A 484 -10.38 -0.62 -19.79
CA HIS A 484 -9.38 0.44 -19.90
C HIS A 484 -8.29 0.13 -20.95
N GLU A 485 -8.53 -0.79 -21.91
CA GLU A 485 -7.57 -1.12 -23.00
C GLU A 485 -7.50 0.02 -24.04
N PHE A 486 -6.93 1.16 -23.63
CA PHE A 486 -6.93 2.42 -24.37
C PHE A 486 -5.97 2.45 -25.57
N ASP A 487 -5.07 1.46 -25.69
CA ASP A 487 -4.21 1.33 -26.86
C ASP A 487 -4.92 0.70 -28.06
N GLU A 488 -5.94 -0.13 -27.82
CA GLU A 488 -6.77 -0.72 -28.87
C GLU A 488 -8.06 0.10 -29.11
N ASP A 489 -8.61 0.73 -28.08
CA ASP A 489 -9.80 1.58 -28.16
C ASP A 489 -9.59 2.88 -27.37
N SER A 490 -9.25 3.95 -28.08
CA SER A 490 -9.05 5.27 -27.48
C SER A 490 -10.32 5.88 -26.87
N ASP A 491 -11.47 5.27 -27.12
CA ASP A 491 -12.74 5.54 -26.46
C ASP A 491 -13.20 4.33 -25.63
N CYS A 492 -12.28 3.66 -24.94
CA CYS A 492 -12.63 2.54 -24.07
C CYS A 492 -13.62 2.95 -22.98
N PHE A 493 -14.35 1.97 -22.46
CA PHE A 493 -15.47 2.16 -21.54
C PHE A 493 -15.13 3.02 -20.31
N GLY A 494 -13.97 2.79 -19.67
CA GLY A 494 -13.50 3.60 -18.55
C GLY A 494 -13.29 5.07 -18.93
N TRP A 495 -12.67 5.33 -20.09
CA TRP A 495 -12.40 6.69 -20.57
C TRP A 495 -13.67 7.48 -20.94
N ALA A 496 -14.70 6.79 -21.43
CA ALA A 496 -15.97 7.42 -21.83
C ALA A 496 -16.60 8.26 -20.70
N PHE A 497 -16.42 7.87 -19.44
CA PHE A 497 -16.93 8.62 -18.28
C PHE A 497 -16.21 9.96 -18.07
N LEU A 498 -14.89 10.00 -18.25
CA LEU A 498 -14.10 11.20 -17.98
C LEU A 498 -14.30 12.25 -19.08
N LYS A 499 -14.43 11.81 -20.33
CA LYS A 499 -14.58 12.73 -21.46
C LYS A 499 -16.01 13.27 -21.69
N ASN A 500 -17.03 12.76 -20.99
CA ASN A 500 -18.40 13.26 -21.14
C ASN A 500 -18.52 14.72 -20.61
N PRO A 501 -18.84 15.73 -21.44
CA PRO A 501 -18.88 17.13 -21.00
C PRO A 501 -20.06 17.47 -20.07
N ASN A 502 -21.10 16.62 -20.01
CA ASN A 502 -22.33 16.90 -19.24
C ASN A 502 -22.42 16.15 -17.89
N GLY A 503 -21.38 15.43 -17.50
CA GLY A 503 -21.41 14.53 -16.35
C GLY A 503 -20.40 13.41 -16.51
N GLY A 504 -20.77 12.17 -16.17
CA GLY A 504 -19.86 11.03 -16.19
C GLY A 504 -19.08 10.92 -14.87
N GLY A 505 -17.77 10.71 -14.91
CA GLY A 505 -16.91 10.54 -13.73
C GLY A 505 -15.76 11.53 -13.67
N ILE A 506 -15.07 11.58 -12.52
CA ILE A 506 -13.85 12.37 -12.30
C ILE A 506 -12.57 11.52 -12.41
N ALA A 507 -12.69 10.22 -12.14
CA ALA A 507 -11.62 9.24 -12.26
C ALA A 507 -12.22 7.86 -12.54
N SER A 508 -11.45 6.98 -13.18
CA SER A 508 -11.83 5.59 -13.37
C SER A 508 -10.63 4.65 -13.24
N PHE A 509 -10.89 3.45 -12.72
CA PHE A 509 -9.92 2.38 -12.58
C PHE A 509 -10.48 1.07 -13.13
N GLY A 510 -9.65 0.32 -13.84
CA GLY A 510 -10.01 -1.00 -14.36
C GLY A 510 -8.91 -1.54 -15.25
N THR A 511 -9.18 -2.67 -15.92
CA THR A 511 -8.11 -3.44 -16.53
C THR A 511 -7.84 -3.07 -17.99
N THR A 512 -6.57 -3.06 -18.38
CA THR A 512 -6.12 -2.92 -19.78
C THR A 512 -6.10 -4.26 -20.52
N THR A 513 -6.32 -5.38 -19.84
CA THR A 513 -6.38 -6.71 -20.46
C THR A 513 -7.40 -7.62 -19.77
N TYR A 514 -7.26 -8.93 -19.92
CA TYR A 514 -8.15 -9.91 -19.32
C TYR A 514 -8.01 -9.93 -17.81
N ALA A 515 -9.06 -9.45 -17.14
CA ALA A 515 -9.26 -9.68 -15.71
C ALA A 515 -9.39 -11.18 -15.44
N VAL A 516 -8.73 -11.65 -14.39
CA VAL A 516 -8.71 -13.05 -13.97
C VAL A 516 -9.18 -13.14 -12.52
N ASP A 517 -9.95 -14.16 -12.20
CA ASP A 517 -10.38 -14.43 -10.83
C ASP A 517 -10.56 -15.93 -10.55
N ASP A 518 -10.88 -16.26 -9.30
CA ASP A 518 -11.20 -17.60 -8.82
C ASP A 518 -12.63 -17.65 -8.25
N TYR A 519 -13.41 -18.52 -8.88
CA TYR A 519 -14.87 -18.63 -8.82
C TYR A 519 -15.45 -18.77 -7.41
N ASP A 520 -14.84 -19.59 -6.57
CA ASP A 520 -15.36 -19.90 -5.23
C ASP A 520 -14.70 -19.04 -4.14
N MET A 521 -13.75 -18.18 -4.51
CA MET A 521 -12.84 -17.51 -3.58
C MET A 521 -13.00 -15.98 -3.56
N ALA A 522 -13.87 -15.43 -4.43
CA ALA A 522 -14.25 -14.03 -4.38
C ALA A 522 -14.68 -13.63 -2.94
N PRO A 523 -14.28 -12.44 -2.47
CA PRO A 523 -13.53 -11.40 -3.17
C PRO A 523 -12.02 -11.45 -2.89
N ASN A 524 -11.46 -12.63 -2.55
CA ASN A 524 -10.12 -12.74 -1.98
C ASN A 524 -9.03 -13.12 -2.99
N THR A 525 -9.35 -13.11 -4.29
CA THR A 525 -8.46 -13.52 -5.37
C THR A 525 -8.34 -12.44 -6.43
N LEU A 526 -7.13 -12.27 -6.97
CA LEU A 526 -6.82 -11.53 -8.19
C LEU A 526 -7.66 -10.25 -8.39
N THR A 527 -8.50 -10.18 -9.43
CA THR A 527 -9.27 -8.97 -9.78
C THR A 527 -10.18 -8.52 -8.64
N SER A 528 -11.01 -9.39 -8.07
CA SER A 528 -11.88 -9.01 -6.95
C SER A 528 -11.10 -8.58 -5.71
N LYS A 529 -9.96 -9.20 -5.44
CA LYS A 529 -9.07 -8.78 -4.35
C LYS A 529 -8.52 -7.38 -4.60
N PHE A 530 -8.12 -7.07 -5.82
CA PHE A 530 -7.62 -5.73 -6.17
C PHE A 530 -8.73 -4.68 -6.14
N GLU A 531 -9.90 -4.99 -6.68
CA GLU A 531 -11.11 -4.16 -6.61
C GLU A 531 -11.45 -3.81 -5.16
N VAL A 532 -11.52 -4.80 -4.27
CA VAL A 532 -11.67 -4.57 -2.82
C VAL A 532 -10.51 -3.77 -2.22
N SER A 533 -9.28 -3.96 -2.70
CA SER A 533 -8.10 -3.22 -2.21
C SER A 533 -8.17 -1.73 -2.53
N MET A 534 -8.80 -1.33 -3.64
CA MET A 534 -9.06 0.08 -3.98
C MET A 534 -9.91 0.77 -2.90
N PHE A 535 -10.96 0.10 -2.42
CA PHE A 535 -11.82 0.65 -1.36
C PHE A 535 -11.16 0.59 0.02
N LYS A 536 -10.33 -0.42 0.29
CA LYS A 536 -9.48 -0.44 1.51
C LYS A 536 -8.47 0.70 1.50
N ALA A 537 -7.86 0.99 0.35
CA ALA A 537 -6.91 2.08 0.20
C ALA A 537 -7.55 3.43 0.56
N TYR A 538 -8.76 3.69 0.07
CA TYR A 538 -9.52 4.87 0.45
C TYR A 538 -9.90 4.86 1.93
N LYS A 539 -10.59 3.81 2.40
CA LYS A 539 -11.30 3.86 3.68
C LYS A 539 -10.49 3.42 4.90
N GLN A 540 -9.54 2.51 4.72
CA GLN A 540 -8.75 1.92 5.80
C GLN A 540 -7.33 2.48 5.85
N GLU A 541 -6.73 2.78 4.70
CA GLU A 541 -5.38 3.38 4.60
C GLU A 541 -5.43 4.92 4.42
N GLY A 542 -6.63 5.50 4.37
CA GLY A 542 -6.83 6.96 4.28
C GLY A 542 -6.17 7.58 3.06
N ALA A 543 -6.38 7.03 1.87
CA ALA A 543 -6.01 7.72 0.64
C ALA A 543 -6.84 9.01 0.51
N ILE A 544 -6.15 10.15 0.40
CA ILE A 544 -6.79 11.46 0.26
C ILE A 544 -6.76 11.95 -1.19
N THR A 545 -6.00 11.30 -2.08
CA THR A 545 -6.06 11.53 -3.53
C THR A 545 -6.35 10.26 -4.35
N ILE A 546 -6.75 10.45 -5.60
CA ILE A 546 -6.94 9.36 -6.60
C ILE A 546 -5.66 8.55 -6.79
N GLY A 547 -4.51 9.23 -6.91
CA GLY A 547 -3.22 8.56 -7.10
C GLY A 547 -2.81 7.74 -5.87
N GLU A 548 -3.05 8.26 -4.67
CA GLU A 548 -2.84 7.50 -3.44
C GLU A 548 -3.73 6.27 -3.36
N MET A 549 -4.99 6.38 -3.77
CA MET A 549 -5.94 5.28 -3.72
C MET A 549 -5.43 4.10 -4.56
N TRP A 550 -4.93 4.35 -5.76
CA TRP A 550 -4.35 3.32 -6.63
C TRP A 550 -3.03 2.76 -6.08
N SER A 551 -2.08 3.61 -5.69
CA SER A 551 -0.77 3.15 -5.20
C SER A 551 -0.89 2.38 -3.87
N LYS A 552 -1.75 2.83 -2.95
CA LYS A 552 -2.02 2.11 -1.70
C LYS A 552 -2.75 0.79 -1.96
N ALA A 553 -3.64 0.70 -2.96
CA ALA A 553 -4.29 -0.56 -3.33
C ALA A 553 -3.28 -1.60 -3.82
N ILE A 554 -2.33 -1.20 -4.66
CA ILE A 554 -1.19 -2.04 -5.06
C ILE A 554 -0.41 -2.49 -3.83
N ALA A 555 -0.02 -1.55 -2.96
CA ALA A 555 0.72 -1.86 -1.74
C ALA A 555 -0.07 -2.81 -0.81
N ILE A 556 -1.39 -2.70 -0.69
CA ILE A 556 -2.24 -3.62 0.08
C ILE A 556 -2.24 -5.02 -0.54
N TYR A 557 -2.38 -5.10 -1.87
CA TYR A 557 -2.47 -6.35 -2.60
C TYR A 557 -1.19 -7.20 -2.49
N ILE A 558 -0.02 -6.57 -2.66
CA ILE A 558 1.28 -7.25 -2.74
C ILE A 558 1.49 -8.18 -1.54
N TYR A 559 2.00 -9.38 -1.80
CA TYR A 559 2.43 -10.32 -0.79
C TYR A 559 3.70 -11.08 -1.24
N PRO A 560 4.45 -11.74 -0.34
CA PRO A 560 5.61 -12.53 -0.72
C PRO A 560 5.28 -13.66 -1.70
N GLU A 561 6.22 -13.99 -2.58
CA GLU A 561 6.08 -15.11 -3.54
C GLU A 561 4.80 -15.04 -4.39
N MET A 562 4.34 -13.85 -4.79
CA MET A 562 3.30 -13.66 -5.81
C MET A 562 3.60 -14.46 -7.08
N ASP A 563 2.57 -14.96 -7.76
CA ASP A 563 2.74 -15.67 -9.02
C ASP A 563 2.47 -14.77 -10.24
N ARG A 564 2.59 -15.34 -11.45
CA ARG A 564 2.40 -14.59 -12.71
C ARG A 564 1.01 -13.98 -12.87
N TRP A 565 -0.02 -14.51 -12.21
CA TRP A 565 -1.39 -14.00 -12.26
C TRP A 565 -1.54 -12.79 -11.34
N ASP A 566 -0.86 -12.79 -10.19
CA ASP A 566 -0.75 -11.59 -9.35
C ASP A 566 -0.04 -10.45 -10.09
N PHE A 567 1.06 -10.75 -10.80
CA PHE A 567 1.75 -9.78 -11.66
C PHE A 567 0.83 -9.25 -12.76
N LEU A 568 0.07 -10.12 -13.43
CA LEU A 568 -0.95 -9.70 -14.41
C LEU A 568 -1.93 -8.69 -13.79
N THR A 569 -2.53 -9.04 -12.64
CA THR A 569 -3.50 -8.18 -11.95
C THR A 569 -2.90 -6.83 -11.57
N LEU A 570 -1.69 -6.78 -11.01
CA LEU A 570 -1.09 -5.51 -10.60
C LEU A 570 -0.68 -4.63 -11.78
N GLU A 571 -0.20 -5.24 -12.87
CA GLU A 571 0.27 -4.49 -14.04
C GLU A 571 -0.88 -3.98 -14.93
N GLU A 572 -2.06 -4.61 -14.91
CA GLU A 572 -3.16 -4.26 -15.84
C GLU A 572 -4.09 -3.14 -15.35
N TRP A 573 -4.10 -2.82 -14.05
CA TRP A 573 -5.04 -1.82 -13.51
C TRP A 573 -4.59 -0.39 -13.81
N GLN A 574 -5.34 0.27 -14.69
CA GLN A 574 -5.03 1.59 -15.22
C GLN A 574 -5.73 2.71 -14.45
N PRO A 575 -4.99 3.70 -13.91
CA PRO A 575 -5.58 4.86 -13.24
C PRO A 575 -5.86 6.00 -14.24
N PHE A 576 -7.12 6.19 -14.64
CA PHE A 576 -7.54 7.39 -15.37
C PHE A 576 -8.00 8.49 -14.41
N GLY A 577 -7.48 9.70 -14.63
CA GLY A 577 -7.76 10.87 -13.80
C GLY A 577 -6.49 11.62 -13.38
N ASP A 578 -6.68 12.71 -12.64
CA ASP A 578 -5.59 13.48 -12.04
C ASP A 578 -5.17 12.83 -10.70
N PRO A 579 -3.92 12.36 -10.54
CA PRO A 579 -3.48 11.66 -9.33
C PRO A 579 -3.42 12.56 -8.10
N SER A 580 -3.36 13.89 -8.28
CA SER A 580 -3.35 14.87 -7.20
C SER A 580 -4.74 15.33 -6.78
N LEU A 581 -5.79 14.91 -7.49
CA LEU A 581 -7.17 15.28 -7.18
C LEU A 581 -7.54 14.79 -5.78
N ALA A 582 -7.92 15.72 -4.91
CA ALA A 582 -8.35 15.42 -3.54
C ALA A 582 -9.74 14.76 -3.51
N ILE A 583 -9.86 13.67 -2.74
CA ILE A 583 -11.08 12.85 -2.56
C ILE A 583 -11.45 12.64 -1.09
N ALA A 584 -10.65 13.20 -0.19
CA ALA A 584 -10.92 13.34 1.23
C ALA A 584 -10.13 14.57 1.75
N GLU A 585 -10.45 15.02 2.97
CA GLU A 585 -9.65 16.04 3.64
C GLU A 585 -8.26 15.47 3.98
N GLN A 586 -7.24 16.32 3.88
CA GLN A 586 -5.92 15.99 4.38
C GLN A 586 -5.97 15.98 5.90
N SER A 587 -5.60 14.86 6.51
CA SER A 587 -5.48 14.75 7.97
C SER A 587 -4.55 15.85 8.49
N GLN A 588 -4.96 16.49 9.57
CA GLN A 588 -4.20 17.51 10.26
C GLN A 588 -3.09 16.84 11.06
N PRO A 589 -1.83 17.30 10.95
CA PRO A 589 -0.75 16.72 11.73
C PRO A 589 -1.08 16.80 13.23
N PRO A 590 -0.63 15.83 14.04
CA PRO A 590 -0.78 15.92 15.48
C PRO A 590 -0.18 17.21 16.02
N GLU A 591 -0.75 17.70 17.10
CA GLU A 591 -0.21 18.85 17.82
C GLU A 591 1.24 18.57 18.25
N LYS A 592 2.03 19.64 18.41
CA LYS A 592 3.40 19.53 18.94
C LYS A 592 3.38 18.76 20.26
N PRO A 593 4.14 17.65 20.40
CA PRO A 593 4.17 16.88 21.63
C PRO A 593 4.63 17.70 22.83
N GLU A 594 4.12 17.33 24.00
CA GLU A 594 4.63 17.85 25.27
C GLU A 594 6.15 17.61 25.38
N THR A 595 6.83 18.45 26.16
CA THR A 595 8.23 18.18 26.51
C THR A 595 8.34 16.80 27.18
N PRO A 596 9.26 15.92 26.71
CA PRO A 596 9.48 14.62 27.33
C PRO A 596 9.60 14.71 28.85
N GLN A 597 9.00 13.76 29.56
CA GLN A 597 9.08 13.66 31.00
C GLN A 597 9.94 12.45 31.39
N GLY A 598 10.85 12.64 32.34
CA GLY A 598 11.72 11.59 32.83
C GLY A 598 12.88 12.15 33.67
N PRO A 599 13.80 11.28 34.13
CA PRO A 599 14.96 11.71 34.92
C PRO A 599 15.86 12.67 34.14
N LYS A 600 16.35 13.74 34.80
CA LYS A 600 17.25 14.75 34.20
C LYS A 600 18.73 14.54 34.54
N LEU A 601 19.00 13.56 35.41
CA LEU A 601 20.35 13.20 35.86
C LEU A 601 20.45 11.68 35.94
N GLY A 602 21.48 11.12 35.30
CA GLY A 602 21.64 9.67 35.24
C GLY A 602 23.05 9.17 35.50
N LYS A 603 23.25 7.87 35.26
CA LYS A 603 24.54 7.20 35.19
C LYS A 603 24.65 6.53 33.83
N VAL A 604 25.85 6.54 33.26
CA VAL A 604 26.12 5.84 32.00
C VAL A 604 25.78 4.35 32.12
N ASN A 605 25.30 3.75 31.04
CA ASN A 605 24.87 2.36 30.92
C ASN A 605 23.71 1.94 31.83
N LYS A 606 22.98 2.90 32.42
CA LYS A 606 21.69 2.66 33.07
C LYS A 606 20.56 3.10 32.14
N GLU A 607 19.52 2.29 32.06
CA GLU A 607 18.31 2.59 31.30
C GLU A 607 17.37 3.50 32.08
N TYR A 608 16.76 4.44 31.38
CA TYR A 608 15.82 5.43 31.89
C TYR A 608 14.60 5.50 30.97
N ILE A 609 13.42 5.59 31.58
CA ILE A 609 12.15 5.66 30.88
C ILE A 609 11.76 7.12 30.72
N TYR A 610 11.29 7.47 29.53
CA TYR A 610 10.75 8.78 29.20
C TYR A 610 9.36 8.64 28.60
N THR A 611 8.51 9.62 28.88
CA THR A 611 7.14 9.67 28.39
C THR A 611 6.83 10.98 27.70
N THR A 612 5.84 10.97 26.81
CA THR A 612 5.28 12.18 26.18
C THR A 612 3.85 11.90 25.75
N SER A 613 3.07 12.95 25.50
CA SER A 613 1.75 12.85 24.88
C SER A 613 1.48 14.04 23.96
N THR A 614 0.52 13.86 23.07
CA THR A 614 -0.08 14.90 22.24
C THR A 614 -1.49 14.46 21.81
N THR A 615 -2.22 15.37 21.19
CA THR A 615 -3.51 15.10 20.56
C THR A 615 -3.42 15.35 19.06
N ASP A 616 -4.21 14.58 18.33
CA ASP A 616 -4.48 14.77 16.93
C ASP A 616 -5.79 15.55 16.73
N PRO A 617 -5.84 16.61 15.90
CA PRO A 617 -7.05 17.40 15.67
C PRO A 617 -8.22 16.61 15.08
N ASP A 618 -7.94 15.57 14.29
CA ASP A 618 -8.96 14.71 13.67
C ASP A 618 -9.30 13.50 14.55
N GLY A 619 -8.54 13.32 15.64
CA GLY A 619 -8.69 12.20 16.56
C GLY A 619 -8.00 10.93 16.08
N ASP A 620 -7.11 11.06 15.08
CA ASP A 620 -6.37 9.95 14.50
C ASP A 620 -5.40 9.32 15.50
N LYS A 621 -4.99 8.07 15.20
CA LYS A 621 -3.98 7.41 16.03
C LYS A 621 -2.61 8.01 15.81
N ILE A 622 -1.83 8.07 16.89
CA ILE A 622 -0.56 8.79 16.92
C ILE A 622 0.61 7.82 17.10
N TYR A 623 1.68 8.02 16.34
CA TYR A 623 2.99 7.44 16.57
C TYR A 623 3.93 8.52 17.10
N TYR A 624 4.85 8.16 18.00
CA TYR A 624 5.85 9.07 18.57
C TYR A 624 7.26 8.66 18.17
N MET A 625 8.19 9.61 18.09
CA MET A 625 9.61 9.35 17.93
C MET A 625 10.39 10.25 18.87
N PHE A 626 11.31 9.66 19.64
CA PHE A 626 12.20 10.38 20.54
C PHE A 626 13.58 10.56 19.91
N ASP A 627 14.11 11.77 19.97
CA ASP A 627 15.52 12.08 19.78
C ASP A 627 16.20 12.10 21.15
N TRP A 628 17.24 11.30 21.33
CA TRP A 628 17.94 11.17 22.60
C TRP A 628 19.09 12.16 22.80
N GLY A 629 19.37 13.00 21.80
CA GLY A 629 20.44 13.99 21.83
C GLY A 629 21.86 13.40 21.74
N ASP A 630 22.00 12.07 21.56
CA ASP A 630 23.27 11.35 21.43
C ASP A 630 23.52 10.84 20.00
N GLY A 631 22.75 11.35 19.03
CA GLY A 631 22.74 10.91 17.63
C GLY A 631 21.98 9.61 17.41
N THR A 632 21.10 9.21 18.33
CA THR A 632 20.19 8.07 18.16
C THR A 632 18.74 8.48 18.40
N TYR A 633 17.81 7.75 17.77
CA TYR A 633 16.37 7.93 17.90
C TYR A 633 15.70 6.64 18.37
N SER A 634 14.50 6.73 18.95
CA SER A 634 13.69 5.55 19.27
C SER A 634 13.13 4.84 18.04
N GLY A 635 13.10 5.51 16.88
CA GLY A 635 12.19 5.19 15.79
C GLY A 635 10.74 5.56 16.14
N TRP A 636 9.82 5.38 15.19
CA TRP A 636 8.39 5.59 15.43
C TRP A 636 7.80 4.45 16.28
N ILE A 637 7.24 4.80 17.44
CA ILE A 637 6.55 3.90 18.37
C ILE A 637 5.05 4.21 18.36
N GLY A 638 4.19 3.20 18.31
CA GLY A 638 2.74 3.35 18.19
C GLY A 638 2.11 2.19 17.39
N PRO A 639 0.82 2.31 17.02
CA PRO A 639 -0.04 3.48 17.23
C PRO A 639 -0.60 3.58 18.66
N TYR A 640 -0.84 4.82 19.11
CA TYR A 640 -1.53 5.20 20.35
C TYR A 640 -2.84 5.92 20.01
N ALA A 641 -3.86 5.89 20.87
CA ALA A 641 -5.03 6.74 20.64
C ALA A 641 -4.66 8.23 20.83
N SER A 642 -5.36 9.15 20.16
CA SER A 642 -5.16 10.59 20.36
C SER A 642 -5.30 10.95 21.85
N GLY A 643 -4.28 11.60 22.41
CA GLY A 643 -4.19 11.94 23.84
C GLY A 643 -3.50 10.89 24.74
N ASP A 644 -3.22 9.68 24.25
CA ASP A 644 -2.51 8.66 25.03
C ASP A 644 -1.03 9.03 25.24
N THR A 645 -0.49 8.60 26.37
CA THR A 645 0.93 8.79 26.72
C THR A 645 1.78 7.65 26.17
N ALA A 646 2.78 7.99 25.37
CA ALA A 646 3.81 7.05 24.93
C ALA A 646 4.92 6.94 25.98
N GLU A 647 5.49 5.73 26.11
CA GLU A 647 6.58 5.43 27.04
C GLU A 647 7.71 4.67 26.31
N VAL A 648 8.96 5.12 26.47
CA VAL A 648 10.13 4.44 25.89
C VAL A 648 11.38 4.58 26.75
N GLY A 649 12.17 3.50 26.84
CA GLY A 649 13.43 3.44 27.56
C GLY A 649 14.64 3.77 26.69
N HIS A 650 15.64 4.46 27.26
CA HIS A 650 16.94 4.69 26.62
C HIS A 650 18.11 4.59 27.61
N LYS A 651 19.30 4.27 27.07
CA LYS A 651 20.57 4.20 27.83
C LYS A 651 21.67 4.99 27.12
N TRP A 652 22.37 5.84 27.86
CA TRP A 652 23.55 6.57 27.34
C TRP A 652 24.84 5.87 27.73
N SER A 653 25.75 5.68 26.77
CA SER A 653 27.04 5.02 26.99
C SER A 653 28.18 5.98 27.36
N LYS A 654 28.01 7.28 27.12
CA LYS A 654 29.00 8.33 27.37
C LYS A 654 28.49 9.34 28.40
N TRP A 655 29.41 9.97 29.11
CA TRP A 655 29.10 11.15 29.92
C TRP A 655 28.87 12.35 28.99
N GLY A 656 27.99 13.27 29.38
CA GLY A 656 27.61 14.39 28.54
C GLY A 656 26.32 15.07 28.98
N SER A 657 25.94 16.10 28.24
CA SER A 657 24.63 16.74 28.30
C SER A 657 23.90 16.40 27.01
N TYR A 658 22.63 16.05 27.13
CA TYR A 658 21.78 15.59 26.04
C TYR A 658 20.45 16.35 26.09
N GLU A 659 19.86 16.60 24.93
CA GLU A 659 18.56 17.27 24.79
C GLU A 659 17.57 16.28 24.19
N ILE A 660 16.65 15.79 25.02
CA ILE A 660 15.67 14.79 24.62
C ILE A 660 14.45 15.49 24.05
N ARG A 661 14.05 15.16 22.83
CA ARG A 661 12.88 15.73 22.14
C ARG A 661 11.96 14.62 21.67
N ALA A 662 10.69 14.93 21.47
CA ALA A 662 9.72 14.02 20.87
C ALA A 662 9.07 14.67 19.63
N LYS A 663 8.75 13.85 18.63
CA LYS A 663 7.93 14.20 17.47
C LYS A 663 6.76 13.23 17.40
N ALA A 664 5.62 13.68 16.91
CA ALA A 664 4.46 12.83 16.65
C ALA A 664 4.16 12.77 15.14
N LYS A 665 3.45 11.72 14.73
CA LYS A 665 2.77 11.66 13.44
C LYS A 665 1.46 10.89 13.57
N ASP A 666 0.47 11.19 12.76
CA ASP A 666 -0.78 10.45 12.72
C ASP A 666 -0.63 9.09 11.98
N GLU A 667 -1.72 8.35 11.81
CA GLU A 667 -1.76 7.11 11.03
C GLU A 667 -1.73 7.33 9.51
N HIS A 668 -1.84 8.58 9.06
CA HIS A 668 -1.76 9.00 7.66
C HIS A 668 -0.35 9.52 7.27
N GLY A 669 0.57 9.63 8.23
CA GLY A 669 1.96 10.05 8.04
C GLY A 669 2.24 11.54 8.24
N MET A 670 1.25 12.38 8.58
CA MET A 670 1.47 13.80 8.81
C MET A 670 2.19 14.00 10.14
N GLN A 671 3.27 14.77 10.14
CA GLN A 671 4.17 14.88 11.29
C GLN A 671 4.01 16.24 11.99
N SER A 672 4.06 16.21 13.32
CA SER A 672 4.09 17.41 14.17
C SER A 672 5.43 18.14 14.09
N GLU A 673 5.52 19.33 14.68
CA GLU A 673 6.80 19.92 15.07
C GLU A 673 7.48 19.09 16.19
N TRP A 674 8.80 19.22 16.33
CA TRP A 674 9.52 18.65 17.48
C TRP A 674 9.13 19.38 18.78
N SER A 675 8.99 18.62 19.87
CA SER A 675 8.75 19.14 21.22
C SER A 675 9.88 20.06 21.68
N ASP A 676 9.60 20.84 22.73
CA ASP A 676 10.70 21.50 23.46
C ASP A 676 11.59 20.44 24.13
N PRO A 677 12.91 20.69 24.25
CA PRO A 677 13.85 19.70 24.74
C PRO A 677 13.81 19.54 26.26
N LEU A 678 13.90 18.29 26.72
CA LEU A 678 14.21 17.93 28.10
C LEU A 678 15.74 17.73 28.27
N PRO A 679 16.43 18.57 29.08
CA PRO A 679 17.85 18.39 29.31
C PRO A 679 18.13 17.18 30.22
N MET A 680 19.09 16.35 29.81
CA MET A 680 19.55 15.16 30.53
C MET A 680 21.07 15.18 30.69
N ILE A 681 21.55 14.97 31.92
CA ILE A 681 22.98 15.01 32.25
C ILE A 681 23.48 13.63 32.70
N MET A 682 24.56 13.18 32.08
CA MET A 682 25.37 12.03 32.51
C MET A 682 26.71 12.53 33.08
N PRO A 683 26.83 12.74 34.40
CA PRO A 683 28.02 13.30 35.01
C PRO A 683 29.19 12.32 34.96
N LYS A 684 30.40 12.85 34.80
CA LYS A 684 31.64 12.08 34.94
C LYS A 684 31.89 11.81 36.42
N ILE A 685 31.58 10.58 36.87
CA ILE A 685 31.84 10.16 38.25
C ILE A 685 33.30 9.71 38.35
N PHE A 686 34.15 10.49 39.01
CA PHE A 686 35.44 10.01 39.48
C PHE A 686 35.21 9.22 40.78
N SER A 687 35.34 7.90 40.74
CA SER A 687 35.44 7.10 41.97
C SER A 687 36.84 7.32 42.56
N PHE A 688 36.95 8.14 43.59
CA PHE A 688 38.16 8.19 44.40
C PHE A 688 38.10 7.04 45.41
N ASP A 689 39.09 6.16 45.37
CA ASP A 689 39.29 5.16 46.42
C ASP A 689 39.92 5.86 47.63
N ILE A 690 39.08 6.25 48.60
CA ILE A 690 39.52 6.94 49.83
C ILE A 690 40.57 6.11 50.58
N TRP A 691 40.55 4.77 50.45
CA TRP A 691 41.55 3.91 51.05
C TRP A 691 42.94 4.11 50.46
N HIS A 692 43.05 4.33 49.15
CA HIS A 692 44.33 4.56 48.50
C HIS A 692 44.95 5.92 48.89
N ILE A 693 44.13 6.95 49.12
CA ILE A 693 44.60 8.23 49.67
C ILE A 693 45.01 8.09 51.13
N LEU A 694 44.27 7.32 51.94
CA LEU A 694 44.64 7.04 53.32
C LEU A 694 45.93 6.22 53.42
N GLU A 695 46.18 5.27 52.51
CA GLU A 695 47.44 4.54 52.40
C GLU A 695 48.61 5.48 52.05
N ILE A 696 48.46 6.34 51.05
CA ILE A 696 49.49 7.32 50.66
C ILE A 696 49.76 8.32 51.78
N ILE A 697 48.73 8.79 52.49
CA ILE A 697 48.89 9.66 53.67
C ILE A 697 49.60 8.90 54.80
N ASN A 698 49.29 7.62 55.02
CA ASN A 698 49.93 6.81 56.06
C ASN A 698 51.41 6.52 55.74
N GLU A 699 51.75 6.22 54.48
CA GLU A 699 53.14 6.06 54.03
C GLU A 699 53.94 7.37 54.20
N TRP A 700 53.32 8.51 53.88
CA TRP A 700 53.94 9.82 54.06
C TRP A 700 54.16 10.16 55.54
N PHE A 701 53.21 9.82 56.42
CA PHE A 701 53.34 9.99 57.87
C PHE A 701 54.40 9.04 58.48
N GLU A 702 54.52 7.80 58.02
CA GLU A 702 55.57 6.88 58.49
C GLU A 702 56.98 7.39 58.14
N GLN A 703 57.18 7.96 56.96
CA GLN A 703 58.47 8.51 56.53
C GLN A 703 58.90 9.75 57.33
N ILE A 704 57.96 10.52 57.88
CA ILE A 704 58.27 11.78 58.59
C ILE A 704 58.37 11.59 60.11
N ILE A 705 57.55 10.71 60.71
CA ILE A 705 57.39 10.65 62.17
C ILE A 705 57.71 9.26 62.77
N GLY A 706 58.00 8.26 61.93
CA GLY A 706 58.45 6.93 62.38
C GLY A 706 57.43 6.14 63.20
N ARG A 707 56.12 6.49 63.12
CA ARG A 707 55.02 5.76 63.78
C ARG A 707 53.80 5.68 62.90
N ASN A 708 53.21 4.48 62.86
CA ASN A 708 51.96 4.16 62.18
C ASN A 708 50.76 4.71 62.98
N ILE A 709 49.81 5.38 62.32
CA ILE A 709 48.66 6.04 62.99
C ILE A 709 47.36 5.25 62.77
N LEU A 710 47.34 4.31 61.83
CA LEU A 710 46.20 3.44 61.59
C LEU A 710 46.30 2.17 62.46
N PRO A 711 45.30 1.83 63.29
CA PRO A 711 45.28 0.56 64.00
C PRO A 711 45.21 -0.59 62.98
N ARG A 712 46.09 -1.59 63.11
CA ARG A 712 45.99 -2.85 62.36
C ARG A 712 44.67 -3.54 62.73
N LEU A 713 43.63 -3.28 61.95
CA LEU A 713 42.45 -4.12 61.92
C LEU A 713 42.78 -5.34 61.07
N TYR A 714 43.03 -6.47 61.74
CA TYR A 714 42.80 -7.78 61.14
C TYR A 714 41.29 -7.98 61.10
N LEU A 715 40.69 -7.77 59.92
CA LEU A 715 39.63 -8.57 59.27
C LEU A 715 39.00 -7.76 58.13
#